data_AF-A0A8H4P6W3-F1
#
_entry.id   AF-A0A8H4P6W3-F1
#
_cell.length_a   1.000
_cell.length_b   1.000
_cell.length_c   1.000
_cell.angle_alpha   90.00
_cell.angle_beta   90.00
_cell.angle_gamma   90.00
#
_symmetry.space_group_name_H-M   'P 1'
#
loop_
_entity.id
_entity.type
_entity.pdbx_description
1 polymer ?
#
loop_
_entity_poly.entity_id
_entity_poly.type
_entity_poly.pdbx_seq_one_letter_code
_entity_poly.pdbx_strand_id
1 'polypeptide(L)'
;MATVALINGAVNDFDTEESHLSHSAVKSAPIEKITPVTPTIRNEPDVDETSPYHNPRLALIDRFLDEPRPVRVGVIGAGLAGITAGILLPAKVPGIKLTIYEKNADVAGTWFENVYPGVRCDIASHVYQSTFAPKTDWSDKYAPGHEIREYWQSVARKFDVYKYVKLDTRVEGTTWDDDEGVWVTKLRNVKTGEETSEKNEFILTSIGRFNDWKLPDYPGISEYKGHLRHASNWSTDFDPKDKTVAVIGNGASGIQITANLQPIVKRLDHYARNKTWIAASWAGEERKLEAQPYTKEEKEKWAEDPDAYLAFRKDLEGLYWTRFDSFFRNSESNRNLREAFIGIMKKRLAKKPELLEHIVPDFSPNCRRLTPGPGYLEAITEDNVEYIRTRIRRFTETGIETEDGKQRDVDAIICATGANVDMVPAFPIRAHGQELGDLWKADGLYGYPYTYFGLGTPGFPNLLFVHGPQATGPSGTVPHSVETQLTYFAKVLRKASREGIKSISPSKQAADDFIEYSDAFFAKTVLTDRCSSWYNGGKPGSRIHGLWPGSAGHITVVRQEPRWEDWEYSEVPPPPKDQLHPVKWYRSTFFNITILGLCNLSAPGIWTAMNSLGAGGAASPKLINAANALTFCLMVVSCYFSSAMVRYIGIKGALIFGTLGYAPYAAGLYTNNRFGTEWLVLLGAALCGISAGVFWMAEAAIAIAYPEPWNRGKALGYWLTYRLSGQILGGAINLGLNADRNEAGKVSYTVFLVFIALQAAGPFVALLLSKPDQVERKDGVKVRLSIDQLPGFELKETARLFFTKKFLLIVLFIGQAVFAESVFFTYLALWFSVRSRALGSFLGGIVAVIGGNVLGSWLDRTKVSLRIRTRSSFAVIATLQGGWWIWATILVSRFRETRPTYDWASEGFGHSFAVFLFLTLGFQLNYLFLYFIIHHLAGTQDEIIRYSALLRGTESAWQAVSYGITSLPLFAEVGGVYFNFALWAVSLFPAWLVLKDFGSRPAPSLESPIQEVDSQNDVSHSGEESDIKKF
;
A
#
# COMPACT_ATOMS: atom_id res chain seq x y z
N MET A 1 -24.27 36.32 17.04
CA MET A 1 -23.55 37.39 17.76
C MET A 1 -22.08 37.33 17.33
N ALA A 2 -21.62 38.45 16.76
CA ALA A 2 -20.24 38.90 16.53
C ALA A 2 -19.17 37.87 16.11
N THR A 3 -18.85 37.84 14.81
CA THR A 3 -17.55 38.27 14.23
C THR A 3 -17.65 38.18 12.70
N VAL A 4 -18.22 39.22 12.07
CA VAL A 4 -18.11 39.51 10.63
C VAL A 4 -17.94 41.02 10.54
N ALA A 5 -16.71 41.48 10.33
CA ALA A 5 -16.38 42.84 9.94
C ALA A 5 -14.95 42.86 9.38
N LEU A 6 -14.75 43.65 8.31
CA LEU A 6 -13.50 43.90 7.56
C LEU A 6 -13.24 42.79 6.51
N ILE A 7 -13.36 42.99 5.19
CA ILE A 7 -13.14 44.17 4.34
C ILE A 7 -14.07 44.04 3.13
N ASN A 8 -15.04 44.95 3.01
CA ASN A 8 -15.77 45.28 1.79
C ASN A 8 -15.99 46.79 1.84
N GLY A 9 -15.25 47.55 1.06
CA GLY A 9 -15.35 49.00 1.05
C GLY A 9 -14.18 49.65 0.33
N ALA A 10 -14.21 49.64 -1.00
CA ALA A 10 -13.69 50.75 -1.79
C ALA A 10 -14.20 50.66 -3.25
N VAL A 11 -14.80 51.78 -3.67
CA VAL A 11 -14.92 52.31 -5.03
C VAL A 11 -16.12 51.87 -5.88
N ASN A 12 -17.20 52.66 -5.76
CA ASN A 12 -17.87 53.27 -6.91
C ASN A 12 -17.91 54.79 -6.64
N ASP A 13 -17.38 55.60 -7.54
CA ASP A 13 -17.95 56.89 -7.99
C ASP A 13 -17.12 57.51 -9.15
N PHE A 14 -17.85 57.86 -10.22
CA PHE A 14 -17.73 58.93 -11.25
C PHE A 14 -16.38 59.65 -11.47
N ASP A 15 -15.90 59.95 -12.70
CA ASP A 15 -16.57 60.76 -13.73
C ASP A 15 -15.89 60.70 -15.14
N THR A 16 -16.72 61.06 -16.14
CA THR A 16 -16.53 61.59 -17.52
C THR A 16 -15.17 61.65 -18.25
N GLU A 17 -15.10 61.16 -19.50
CA GLU A 17 -14.88 61.99 -20.73
C GLU A 17 -14.87 61.17 -22.05
N GLU A 18 -15.17 61.87 -23.14
CA GLU A 18 -15.59 61.41 -24.48
C GLU A 18 -14.52 60.73 -25.36
N SER A 19 -14.99 59.85 -26.27
CA SER A 19 -14.94 60.06 -27.73
C SER A 19 -14.49 58.83 -28.56
N HIS A 20 -15.36 58.52 -29.54
CA HIS A 20 -15.13 57.86 -30.83
C HIS A 20 -14.40 56.50 -30.91
N LEU A 21 -15.15 55.45 -31.26
CA LEU A 21 -15.06 54.81 -32.58
C LEU A 21 -16.19 53.79 -32.80
N SER A 22 -16.56 53.68 -34.07
CA SER A 22 -17.85 53.30 -34.63
C SER A 22 -18.21 51.81 -34.63
N HIS A 23 -19.52 51.56 -34.68
CA HIS A 23 -20.17 50.33 -35.13
C HIS A 23 -19.49 49.65 -36.32
N SER A 24 -19.21 48.35 -36.20
CA SER A 24 -19.36 47.43 -37.32
C SER A 24 -19.90 46.09 -36.80
N ALA A 25 -21.04 45.68 -37.35
CA ALA A 25 -21.64 44.38 -37.12
C ALA A 25 -20.79 43.30 -37.80
N VAL A 26 -20.31 42.31 -37.04
CA VAL A 26 -19.75 41.07 -37.60
C VAL A 26 -20.65 39.91 -37.19
N LYS A 27 -21.17 39.28 -38.24
CA LYS A 27 -22.07 38.14 -38.26
C LYS A 27 -21.51 36.95 -37.47
N SER A 28 -22.42 36.21 -36.84
CA SER A 28 -22.19 34.90 -36.23
C SER A 28 -21.59 33.91 -37.23
N ALA A 29 -20.37 33.44 -36.95
CA ALA A 29 -19.80 32.25 -37.57
C ALA A 29 -20.20 31.00 -36.75
N PRO A 30 -20.44 29.84 -37.38
CA PRO A 30 -20.89 28.64 -36.68
C PRO A 30 -19.76 28.06 -35.82
N ILE A 31 -20.13 27.55 -34.63
CA ILE A 31 -19.23 26.81 -33.74
C ILE A 31 -18.85 25.50 -34.44
N GLU A 32 -17.65 25.44 -35.01
CA GLU A 32 -17.07 24.18 -35.49
C GLU A 32 -16.81 23.23 -34.32
N LYS A 33 -17.17 21.96 -34.51
CA LYS A 33 -16.84 20.86 -33.60
C LYS A 33 -15.33 20.78 -33.42
N ILE A 34 -14.84 21.07 -32.21
CA ILE A 34 -13.45 20.84 -31.83
C ILE A 34 -13.22 19.32 -31.79
N THR A 35 -12.63 18.80 -32.86
CA THR A 35 -12.11 17.42 -32.92
C THR A 35 -10.96 17.28 -31.90
N PRO A 36 -10.85 16.18 -31.14
CA PRO A 36 -9.74 15.98 -30.21
C PRO A 36 -8.42 15.99 -30.97
N VAL A 37 -7.58 16.99 -30.70
CA VAL A 37 -6.24 17.08 -31.23
C VAL A 37 -5.43 15.94 -30.63
N THR A 38 -5.00 15.00 -31.47
CA THR A 38 -4.01 14.00 -31.10
C THR A 38 -2.70 14.76 -30.83
N PRO A 39 -1.98 14.51 -29.72
CA PRO A 39 -0.79 15.27 -29.39
C PRO A 39 0.29 15.02 -30.45
N THR A 40 0.43 15.95 -31.40
CA THR A 40 1.61 16.02 -32.25
C THR A 40 2.73 16.60 -31.42
N ILE A 41 3.70 15.75 -31.07
CA ILE A 41 4.99 16.21 -30.56
C ILE A 41 5.59 17.08 -31.67
N ARG A 42 5.62 18.41 -31.49
CA ARG A 42 6.50 19.25 -32.29
C ARG A 42 7.92 18.85 -31.91
N ASN A 43 8.58 18.12 -32.80
CA ASN A 43 10.01 17.85 -32.67
C ASN A 43 10.75 19.19 -32.81
N GLU A 44 11.41 19.56 -31.71
CA GLU A 44 12.39 20.65 -31.55
C GLU A 44 11.84 22.09 -31.69
N PRO A 45 11.97 22.93 -30.64
CA PRO A 45 11.87 24.37 -30.84
C PRO A 45 13.16 24.84 -31.54
N ASP A 46 12.98 25.52 -32.65
CA ASP A 46 14.01 26.29 -33.36
C ASP A 46 14.35 27.51 -32.48
N VAL A 47 15.19 27.30 -31.45
CA VAL A 47 15.58 28.38 -30.52
C VAL A 47 16.75 29.14 -31.12
N ASP A 48 16.46 30.35 -31.57
CA ASP A 48 17.40 31.39 -32.00
C ASP A 48 18.61 31.50 -31.03
N GLU A 49 19.84 31.43 -31.57
CA GLU A 49 21.10 31.49 -30.81
C GLU A 49 21.28 32.81 -30.03
N THR A 50 20.47 33.83 -30.31
CA THR A 50 20.45 35.09 -29.57
C THR A 50 19.58 35.07 -28.30
N SER A 51 18.82 34.00 -28.07
CA SER A 51 17.94 33.86 -26.92
C SER A 51 18.74 33.74 -25.61
N PRO A 52 18.42 34.54 -24.58
CA PRO A 52 19.04 34.40 -23.25
C PRO A 52 18.60 33.11 -22.53
N TYR A 53 17.64 32.37 -23.10
CA TYR A 53 17.13 31.12 -22.56
C TYR A 53 17.90 29.92 -23.10
N HIS A 54 18.58 29.20 -22.21
CA HIS A 54 19.22 27.93 -22.53
C HIS A 54 18.19 26.90 -23.01
N ASN A 55 18.60 25.99 -23.90
CA ASN A 55 17.74 24.93 -24.43
C ASN A 55 17.25 24.02 -23.27
N PRO A 56 15.97 24.13 -22.84
CA PRO A 56 15.52 23.49 -21.61
C PRO A 56 15.34 21.99 -21.82
N ARG A 57 15.90 21.17 -20.91
CA ARG A 57 15.75 19.69 -20.96
C ARG A 57 14.36 19.21 -20.56
N LEU A 58 13.54 20.09 -20.01
CA LEU A 58 12.14 19.84 -19.70
C LEU A 58 11.34 20.06 -20.97
N ALA A 59 10.86 18.98 -21.59
CA ALA A 59 9.81 19.09 -22.58
C ALA A 59 8.56 19.58 -21.85
N LEU A 60 8.16 20.82 -22.12
CA LEU A 60 6.86 21.29 -21.66
C LEU A 60 5.80 20.42 -22.33
N ILE A 61 4.96 19.80 -21.52
CA ILE A 61 3.77 19.12 -22.05
C ILE A 61 2.89 20.24 -22.58
N ASP A 62 2.65 20.23 -23.89
CA ASP A 62 1.78 21.19 -24.57
C ASP A 62 0.31 20.92 -24.20
N ARG A 63 -0.02 21.30 -22.97
CA ARG A 63 -1.35 21.23 -22.35
C ARG A 63 -1.48 22.35 -21.34
N PHE A 64 -2.69 22.81 -21.10
CA PHE A 64 -2.91 23.81 -20.07
C PHE A 64 -2.68 23.21 -18.68
N LEU A 65 -2.18 24.01 -17.73
CA LEU A 65 -1.96 23.57 -16.35
C LEU A 65 -3.24 23.02 -15.70
N ASP A 66 -4.40 23.56 -16.11
CA ASP A 66 -5.70 23.17 -15.63
C ASP A 66 -6.38 22.07 -16.45
N GLU A 67 -5.73 21.58 -17.51
CA GLU A 67 -6.23 20.50 -18.38
C GLU A 67 -6.05 19.13 -17.69
N PRO A 68 -7.14 18.54 -17.17
CA PRO A 68 -7.07 17.30 -16.41
C PRO A 68 -6.93 16.09 -17.36
N ARG A 69 -6.09 15.11 -17.01
CA ARG A 69 -6.04 13.85 -17.77
C ARG A 69 -7.37 13.09 -17.60
N PRO A 70 -7.91 12.43 -18.64
CA PRO A 70 -9.05 11.54 -18.46
C PRO A 70 -8.76 10.45 -17.43
N VAL A 71 -9.75 10.15 -16.58
CA VAL A 71 -9.68 9.05 -15.59
C VAL A 71 -10.82 8.06 -15.81
N ARG A 72 -10.51 6.76 -15.88
CA ARG A 72 -11.49 5.68 -16.05
C ARG A 72 -12.01 5.21 -14.71
N VAL A 73 -13.31 5.33 -14.49
CA VAL A 73 -13.96 5.03 -13.21
C VAL A 73 -15.10 4.04 -13.42
N GLY A 74 -15.05 2.92 -12.71
CA GLY A 74 -16.12 1.93 -12.67
C GLY A 74 -16.93 2.07 -11.38
N VAL A 75 -18.25 2.21 -11.49
CA VAL A 75 -19.17 2.20 -10.35
C VAL A 75 -19.95 0.90 -10.38
N ILE A 76 -20.03 0.19 -9.26
CA ILE A 76 -20.73 -1.10 -9.18
C ILE A 76 -22.05 -0.89 -8.42
N GLY A 77 -23.17 -0.97 -9.13
CA GLY A 77 -24.53 -0.75 -8.63
C GLY A 77 -25.12 0.59 -9.07
N ALA A 78 -26.37 0.58 -9.54
CA ALA A 78 -27.16 1.72 -9.99
C ALA A 78 -28.40 1.97 -9.12
N GLY A 79 -28.27 1.77 -7.81
CA GLY A 79 -29.21 2.32 -6.82
C GLY A 79 -29.09 3.84 -6.70
N LEU A 80 -29.71 4.44 -5.68
CA LEU A 80 -29.60 5.90 -5.44
C LEU A 80 -28.14 6.38 -5.41
N ALA A 81 -27.22 5.57 -4.87
CA ALA A 81 -25.78 5.87 -4.84
C ALA A 81 -25.14 5.90 -6.22
N GLY A 82 -25.42 4.90 -7.07
CA GLY A 82 -24.91 4.85 -8.43
C GLY A 82 -25.52 5.92 -9.34
N ILE A 83 -26.82 6.18 -9.21
CA ILE A 83 -27.50 7.26 -9.93
C ILE A 83 -26.86 8.60 -9.58
N THR A 84 -26.71 8.90 -8.29
CA THR A 84 -26.07 10.15 -7.85
C THR A 84 -24.60 10.21 -8.28
N ALA A 85 -23.87 9.09 -8.35
CA ALA A 85 -22.51 9.06 -8.88
C ALA A 85 -22.47 9.42 -10.38
N GLY A 86 -23.42 8.90 -11.16
CA GLY A 86 -23.63 9.23 -12.59
C GLY A 86 -23.95 10.69 -12.86
N ILE A 87 -24.43 11.42 -11.85
CA ILE A 87 -24.77 12.85 -11.95
C ILE A 87 -23.60 13.71 -11.45
N LEU A 88 -23.14 13.46 -10.23
CA LEU A 88 -22.19 14.34 -9.55
C LEU A 88 -20.75 14.16 -10.06
N LEU A 89 -20.32 12.94 -10.40
CA LEU A 89 -18.92 12.73 -10.82
C LEU A 89 -18.64 13.37 -12.18
N PRO A 90 -19.47 13.20 -13.24
CA PRO A 90 -19.25 13.92 -14.50
C PRO A 90 -19.32 15.44 -14.36
N ALA A 91 -20.21 15.95 -13.49
CA ALA A 91 -20.32 17.39 -13.25
C ALA A 91 -19.11 17.97 -12.48
N LYS A 92 -18.44 17.17 -11.64
CA LYS A 92 -17.36 17.63 -10.76
C LYS A 92 -15.96 17.19 -11.19
N VAL A 93 -15.83 16.24 -12.11
CA VAL A 93 -14.54 15.68 -12.57
C VAL A 93 -14.47 15.80 -14.10
N PRO A 94 -13.89 16.90 -14.63
CA PRO A 94 -13.78 17.09 -16.07
C PRO A 94 -12.99 15.95 -16.72
N GLY A 95 -13.46 15.46 -17.88
CA GLY A 95 -12.78 14.40 -18.63
C GLY A 95 -12.95 12.98 -18.08
N ILE A 96 -13.75 12.76 -17.03
CA ILE A 96 -14.02 11.43 -16.47
C ILE A 96 -14.62 10.48 -17.53
N LYS A 97 -14.14 9.24 -17.56
CA LYS A 97 -14.70 8.13 -18.33
C LYS A 97 -15.42 7.18 -17.37
N LEU A 98 -16.72 7.39 -17.21
CA LEU A 98 -17.53 6.69 -16.22
C LEU A 98 -18.27 5.50 -16.84
N THR A 99 -18.29 4.38 -16.13
CA THR A 99 -19.16 3.23 -16.44
C THR A 99 -19.78 2.71 -15.16
N ILE A 100 -21.08 2.45 -15.17
CA ILE A 100 -21.87 1.96 -14.04
C ILE A 100 -22.38 0.56 -14.39
N TYR A 101 -22.02 -0.45 -13.61
CA TYR A 101 -22.47 -1.83 -13.82
C TYR A 101 -23.67 -2.14 -12.91
N GLU A 102 -24.79 -2.58 -13.46
CA GLU A 102 -26.00 -2.92 -12.71
C GLU A 102 -26.51 -4.31 -13.09
N LYS A 103 -26.72 -5.17 -12.08
CA LYS A 103 -27.17 -6.55 -12.28
C LYS A 103 -28.65 -6.64 -12.70
N ASN A 104 -29.43 -5.63 -12.33
CA ASN A 104 -30.86 -5.58 -12.59
C ASN A 104 -31.17 -5.06 -14.00
N ALA A 105 -32.42 -5.28 -14.44
CA ALA A 105 -32.92 -4.84 -15.73
C ALA A 105 -33.20 -3.32 -15.79
N ASP A 106 -33.17 -2.63 -14.65
CA ASP A 106 -33.30 -1.18 -14.56
C ASP A 106 -32.61 -0.65 -13.28
N VAL A 107 -32.47 0.66 -13.16
CA VAL A 107 -31.87 1.36 -12.01
C VAL A 107 -32.84 1.44 -10.82
N ALA A 108 -32.37 2.03 -9.71
CA ALA A 108 -33.03 2.27 -8.41
C ALA A 108 -32.71 1.25 -7.30
N GLY A 109 -31.96 0.18 -7.60
CA GLY A 109 -31.34 -0.70 -6.61
C GLY A 109 -32.34 -1.35 -5.66
N THR A 110 -32.25 -1.09 -4.36
CA THR A 110 -33.15 -1.67 -3.35
C THR A 110 -34.63 -1.41 -3.66
N TRP A 111 -34.97 -0.25 -4.23
CA TRP A 111 -36.35 0.09 -4.62
C TRP A 111 -36.80 -0.62 -5.90
N PHE A 112 -35.87 -1.13 -6.70
CA PHE A 112 -36.18 -2.01 -7.83
C PHE A 112 -36.51 -3.43 -7.35
N GLU A 113 -35.69 -4.01 -6.45
CA GLU A 113 -35.85 -5.39 -5.98
C GLU A 113 -37.00 -5.57 -4.96
N ASN A 114 -37.22 -4.59 -4.08
CA ASN A 114 -38.20 -4.74 -3.00
C ASN A 114 -39.55 -4.16 -3.42
N VAL A 115 -40.43 -5.04 -3.90
CA VAL A 115 -41.79 -4.71 -4.38
C VAL A 115 -42.91 -5.39 -3.57
N TYR A 116 -42.59 -5.89 -2.39
CA TYR A 116 -43.56 -6.57 -1.51
C TYR A 116 -44.64 -5.60 -0.98
N PRO A 117 -45.85 -6.10 -0.60
CA PRO A 117 -46.94 -5.29 -0.08
C PRO A 117 -46.53 -4.45 1.14
N GLY A 118 -46.80 -3.14 1.07
CA GLY A 118 -46.49 -2.20 2.14
C GLY A 118 -45.06 -1.68 2.17
N VAL A 119 -44.20 -2.04 1.21
CA VAL A 119 -42.84 -1.51 1.11
C VAL A 119 -42.85 0.03 1.04
N ARG A 120 -42.24 0.67 2.04
CA ARG A 120 -42.25 2.12 2.26
C ARG A 120 -40.97 2.56 2.98
N CYS A 121 -40.55 3.81 2.74
CA CYS A 121 -39.44 4.40 3.49
C CYS A 121 -39.82 4.66 4.96
N ASP A 122 -38.85 4.65 5.85
CA ASP A 122 -39.06 4.92 7.29
C ASP A 122 -38.91 6.41 7.67
N ILE A 123 -38.42 7.24 6.74
CA ILE A 123 -38.37 8.69 6.85
C ILE A 123 -39.33 9.34 5.85
N ALA A 124 -39.65 10.61 6.07
CA ALA A 124 -40.55 11.37 5.19
C ALA A 124 -39.98 11.52 3.77
N SER A 125 -40.81 11.33 2.74
CA SER A 125 -40.39 11.32 1.33
C SER A 125 -39.63 12.59 0.92
N HIS A 126 -40.03 13.73 1.48
CA HIS A 126 -39.48 15.07 1.21
C HIS A 126 -38.00 15.23 1.64
N VAL A 127 -37.50 14.33 2.49
CA VAL A 127 -36.08 14.27 2.90
C VAL A 127 -35.39 12.98 2.44
N TYR A 128 -36.13 12.05 1.81
CA TYR A 128 -35.59 10.87 1.12
C TYR A 128 -35.53 11.10 -0.40
N GLN A 129 -34.95 12.22 -0.79
CA GLN A 129 -34.78 12.63 -2.16
C GLN A 129 -33.47 13.40 -2.31
N SER A 130 -33.00 13.61 -3.53
CA SER A 130 -31.80 14.40 -3.77
C SER A 130 -31.97 15.86 -3.33
N THR A 131 -30.88 16.51 -2.95
CA THR A 131 -30.88 17.96 -2.68
C THR A 131 -30.98 18.79 -3.96
N PHE A 132 -30.46 18.30 -5.09
CA PHE A 132 -30.43 19.01 -6.39
C PHE A 132 -31.60 18.67 -7.32
N ALA A 133 -32.44 17.69 -6.96
CA ALA A 133 -33.63 17.31 -7.74
C ALA A 133 -34.86 17.11 -6.84
N PRO A 134 -35.35 18.15 -6.14
CA PRO A 134 -36.54 18.06 -5.31
C PRO A 134 -37.80 17.68 -6.11
N LYS A 135 -38.67 16.85 -5.50
CA LYS A 135 -40.04 16.53 -5.92
C LYS A 135 -41.02 17.09 -4.88
N THR A 136 -41.89 18.01 -5.29
CA THR A 136 -42.82 18.74 -4.39
C THR A 136 -44.19 18.05 -4.23
N ASP A 137 -44.51 17.14 -5.14
CA ASP A 137 -45.83 16.53 -5.31
C ASP A 137 -45.87 15.06 -4.88
N TRP A 138 -45.13 14.67 -3.83
CA TRP A 138 -45.21 13.30 -3.29
C TRP A 138 -46.65 12.92 -2.94
N SER A 139 -47.05 11.69 -3.25
CA SER A 139 -48.43 11.22 -3.01
C SER A 139 -48.76 11.18 -1.51
N ASP A 140 -47.77 10.87 -0.68
CA ASP A 140 -47.91 10.64 0.76
C ASP A 140 -46.67 11.19 1.52
N LYS A 141 -46.85 11.54 2.80
CA LYS A 141 -45.77 11.86 3.74
C LYS A 141 -44.69 10.78 3.76
N TYR A 142 -45.10 9.51 3.65
CA TYR A 142 -44.24 8.33 3.55
C TYR A 142 -44.58 7.54 2.30
N ALA A 143 -43.94 7.88 1.18
CA ALA A 143 -44.26 7.37 -0.13
C ALA A 143 -44.11 5.84 -0.23
N PRO A 144 -44.99 5.17 -0.99
CA PRO A 144 -44.83 3.76 -1.35
C PRO A 144 -43.55 3.55 -2.17
N GLY A 145 -42.96 2.36 -2.05
CA GLY A 145 -41.67 2.06 -2.68
C GLY A 145 -41.66 2.22 -4.20
N HIS A 146 -42.80 2.00 -4.88
CA HIS A 146 -42.91 2.22 -6.32
C HIS A 146 -42.76 3.69 -6.72
N GLU A 147 -43.28 4.64 -5.91
CA GLU A 147 -43.13 6.07 -6.18
C GLU A 147 -41.68 6.52 -5.93
N ILE A 148 -41.01 5.94 -4.93
CA ILE A 148 -39.57 6.20 -4.68
C ILE A 148 -38.72 5.63 -5.81
N ARG A 149 -39.03 4.42 -6.30
CA ARG A 149 -38.39 3.84 -7.47
C ARG A 149 -38.55 4.75 -8.69
N GLU A 150 -39.78 5.17 -8.98
CA GLU A 150 -40.10 6.07 -10.09
C GLU A 150 -39.35 7.40 -9.98
N TYR A 151 -39.28 7.99 -8.77
CA TYR A 151 -38.52 9.20 -8.52
C TYR A 151 -37.05 9.03 -8.93
N TRP A 152 -36.34 8.01 -8.42
CA TRP A 152 -34.93 7.81 -8.76
C TRP A 152 -34.71 7.49 -10.24
N GLN A 153 -35.61 6.71 -10.85
CA GLN A 153 -35.57 6.46 -12.30
C GLN A 153 -35.81 7.73 -13.12
N SER A 154 -36.73 8.61 -12.69
CA SER A 154 -37.00 9.90 -13.32
C SER A 154 -35.79 10.83 -13.21
N VAL A 155 -35.10 10.83 -12.07
CA VAL A 155 -33.85 11.58 -11.86
C VAL A 155 -32.75 11.03 -12.78
N ALA A 156 -32.59 9.70 -12.87
CA ALA A 156 -31.64 9.08 -13.79
C ALA A 156 -31.92 9.45 -15.26
N ARG A 157 -33.20 9.52 -15.68
CA ARG A 157 -33.60 10.00 -17.02
C ARG A 157 -33.33 11.49 -17.21
N LYS A 158 -33.72 12.33 -16.23
CA LYS A 158 -33.56 13.80 -16.27
C LYS A 158 -32.11 14.23 -16.48
N PHE A 159 -31.16 13.51 -15.87
CA PHE A 159 -29.73 13.79 -15.97
C PHE A 159 -28.98 12.86 -16.94
N ASP A 160 -29.71 12.09 -17.76
CA ASP A 160 -29.14 11.22 -18.79
C ASP A 160 -28.05 10.27 -18.24
N VAL A 161 -28.34 9.64 -17.10
CA VAL A 161 -27.42 8.72 -16.41
C VAL A 161 -27.31 7.39 -17.16
N TYR A 162 -28.37 6.97 -17.85
CA TYR A 162 -28.44 5.68 -18.55
C TYR A 162 -27.31 5.49 -19.57
N LYS A 163 -26.77 6.56 -20.16
CA LYS A 163 -25.61 6.46 -21.07
C LYS A 163 -24.35 5.89 -20.44
N TYR A 164 -24.23 5.95 -19.11
CA TYR A 164 -23.12 5.38 -18.36
C TYR A 164 -23.41 3.97 -17.86
N VAL A 165 -24.67 3.52 -17.90
CA VAL A 165 -25.13 2.29 -17.23
C VAL A 165 -25.10 1.10 -18.18
N LYS A 166 -24.48 0.01 -17.74
CA LYS A 166 -24.59 -1.33 -18.32
C LYS A 166 -25.55 -2.14 -17.43
N LEU A 167 -26.82 -2.18 -17.86
CA LEU A 167 -27.86 -2.99 -17.22
C LEU A 167 -27.62 -4.48 -17.49
N ASP A 168 -28.34 -5.34 -16.76
CA ASP A 168 -28.24 -6.80 -16.89
C ASP A 168 -26.78 -7.31 -16.78
N THR A 169 -25.89 -6.58 -16.09
CA THR A 169 -24.46 -6.84 -16.03
C THR A 169 -24.02 -7.00 -14.58
N ARG A 170 -23.75 -8.24 -14.17
CA ARG A 170 -23.25 -8.59 -12.83
C ARG A 170 -21.72 -8.54 -12.82
N VAL A 171 -21.15 -7.95 -11.78
CA VAL A 171 -19.71 -8.05 -11.49
C VAL A 171 -19.45 -9.36 -10.76
N GLU A 172 -18.58 -10.20 -11.31
CA GLU A 172 -18.18 -11.49 -10.71
C GLU A 172 -16.91 -11.35 -9.85
N GLY A 173 -16.13 -10.30 -10.05
CA GLY A 173 -14.94 -10.00 -9.26
C GLY A 173 -14.06 -8.94 -9.90
N THR A 174 -13.15 -8.35 -9.12
CA THR A 174 -12.18 -7.37 -9.64
C THR A 174 -10.80 -7.58 -9.01
N THR A 175 -9.75 -7.43 -9.82
CA THR A 175 -8.36 -7.66 -9.40
C THR A 175 -7.47 -6.49 -9.81
N TRP A 176 -6.68 -6.00 -8.87
CA TRP A 176 -5.72 -4.92 -9.10
C TRP A 176 -4.50 -5.42 -9.89
N ASP A 177 -4.15 -4.68 -10.94
CA ASP A 177 -2.93 -4.82 -11.71
C ASP A 177 -1.92 -3.75 -11.26
N ASP A 178 -0.86 -4.20 -10.58
CA ASP A 178 0.19 -3.33 -10.06
C ASP A 178 1.03 -2.65 -11.13
N ASP A 179 1.22 -3.30 -12.28
CA ASP A 179 2.04 -2.77 -13.36
C ASP A 179 1.29 -1.65 -14.06
N GLU A 180 0.03 -1.87 -14.45
CA GLU A 180 -0.79 -0.90 -15.15
C GLU A 180 -1.44 0.15 -14.21
N GLY A 181 -1.62 -0.16 -12.93
CA GLY A 181 -2.34 0.72 -11.99
C GLY A 181 -3.85 0.76 -12.24
N VAL A 182 -4.44 -0.38 -12.59
CA VAL A 182 -5.86 -0.49 -12.92
C VAL A 182 -6.49 -1.73 -12.28
N TRP A 183 -7.79 -1.65 -12.06
CA TRP A 183 -8.65 -2.76 -11.71
C TRP A 183 -9.15 -3.47 -12.97
N VAL A 184 -8.92 -4.78 -13.05
CA VAL A 184 -9.49 -5.67 -14.07
C VAL A 184 -10.75 -6.31 -13.51
N THR A 185 -11.92 -5.86 -14.00
CA THR A 185 -13.24 -6.27 -13.50
C THR A 185 -13.86 -7.29 -14.44
N LYS A 186 -14.20 -8.47 -13.92
CA LYS A 186 -14.93 -9.51 -14.64
C LYS A 186 -16.42 -9.26 -14.58
N LEU A 187 -17.07 -9.30 -15.74
CA LEU A 187 -18.47 -8.99 -15.93
C LEU A 187 -19.19 -10.19 -16.52
N ARG A 188 -20.42 -10.43 -16.09
CA ARG A 188 -21.32 -11.44 -16.66
C ARG A 188 -22.65 -10.80 -17.01
N ASN A 189 -23.09 -10.95 -18.26
CA ASN A 189 -24.44 -10.58 -18.63
C ASN A 189 -25.44 -11.61 -18.06
N VAL A 190 -26.41 -11.16 -17.26
CA VAL A 190 -27.34 -12.06 -16.55
C VAL A 190 -28.38 -12.70 -17.47
N LYS A 191 -28.65 -12.11 -18.65
CA LYS A 191 -29.59 -12.64 -19.63
C LYS A 191 -28.94 -13.63 -20.59
N THR A 192 -27.75 -13.30 -21.11
CA THR A 192 -27.07 -14.12 -22.13
C THR A 192 -26.05 -15.09 -21.55
N GLY A 193 -25.57 -14.84 -20.32
CA GLY A 193 -24.47 -15.60 -19.71
C GLY A 193 -23.08 -15.24 -20.25
N GLU A 194 -22.97 -14.27 -21.16
CA GLU A 194 -21.70 -13.82 -21.74
C GLU A 194 -20.79 -13.22 -20.67
N GLU A 195 -19.51 -13.62 -20.68
CA GLU A 195 -18.49 -13.10 -19.77
C GLU A 195 -17.51 -12.19 -20.50
N THR A 196 -17.26 -11.01 -19.93
CA THR A 196 -16.32 -10.02 -20.47
C THR A 196 -15.44 -9.45 -19.35
N SER A 197 -14.48 -8.59 -19.69
CA SER A 197 -13.64 -7.92 -18.69
C SER A 197 -13.34 -6.49 -19.09
N GLU A 198 -13.34 -5.59 -18.10
CA GLU A 198 -13.08 -4.16 -18.29
C GLU A 198 -12.00 -3.66 -17.35
N LYS A 199 -11.23 -2.66 -17.82
CA LYS A 199 -10.13 -2.05 -17.08
C LYS A 199 -10.52 -0.64 -16.63
N ASN A 200 -10.48 -0.40 -15.32
CA ASN A 200 -10.85 0.86 -14.71
C ASN A 200 -9.72 1.31 -13.76
N GLU A 201 -9.34 2.59 -13.77
CA GLU A 201 -8.32 3.08 -12.83
C GLU A 201 -8.85 3.13 -11.41
N PHE A 202 -10.13 3.50 -11.25
CA PHE A 202 -10.85 3.53 -9.98
C PHE A 202 -12.08 2.63 -10.00
N ILE A 203 -12.33 1.97 -8.87
CA ILE A 203 -13.57 1.24 -8.62
C ILE A 203 -14.29 1.86 -7.42
N LEU A 204 -15.54 2.25 -7.63
CA LEU A 204 -16.46 2.71 -6.59
C LEU A 204 -17.52 1.65 -6.37
N THR A 205 -17.55 1.02 -5.20
CA THR A 205 -18.62 0.06 -4.88
C THR A 205 -19.84 0.82 -4.36
N SER A 206 -20.96 0.71 -5.06
CA SER A 206 -22.27 1.31 -4.74
C SER A 206 -23.34 0.22 -4.59
N ILE A 207 -22.95 -0.98 -4.13
CA ILE A 207 -23.77 -2.20 -4.13
C ILE A 207 -24.89 -2.19 -3.08
N GLY A 208 -24.88 -1.21 -2.17
CA GLY A 208 -25.81 -1.12 -1.06
C GLY A 208 -25.55 -2.19 0.01
N ARG A 209 -26.45 -2.25 0.99
CA ARG A 209 -26.27 -3.06 2.21
C ARG A 209 -27.36 -4.13 2.40
N PHE A 210 -28.37 -4.13 1.53
CA PHE A 210 -29.58 -4.96 1.67
C PHE A 210 -29.99 -5.68 0.36
N ASN A 211 -29.06 -5.84 -0.59
CA ASN A 211 -29.33 -6.41 -1.92
C ASN A 211 -28.77 -7.84 -2.14
N ASP A 212 -28.07 -8.39 -1.15
CA ASP A 212 -27.53 -9.77 -1.16
C ASP A 212 -28.36 -10.66 -0.23
N TRP A 213 -29.61 -10.92 -0.63
CA TRP A 213 -30.55 -11.74 0.12
C TRP A 213 -30.43 -13.22 -0.26
N LYS A 214 -30.81 -14.09 0.68
CA LYS A 214 -30.94 -15.54 0.45
C LYS A 214 -32.07 -16.10 1.28
N LEU A 215 -32.64 -17.22 0.82
CA LEU A 215 -33.58 -17.99 1.65
C LEU A 215 -32.86 -18.51 2.91
N PRO A 216 -33.58 -18.65 4.04
CA PRO A 216 -33.00 -19.24 5.24
C PRO A 216 -32.64 -20.71 5.01
N ASP A 217 -31.63 -21.17 5.73
CA ASP A 217 -31.16 -22.56 5.67
C ASP A 217 -31.87 -23.40 6.74
N TYR A 218 -32.98 -24.04 6.35
CA TYR A 218 -33.74 -24.96 7.18
C TYR A 218 -33.86 -26.33 6.50
N PRO A 219 -33.76 -27.44 7.25
CA PRO A 219 -34.03 -28.78 6.71
C PRO A 219 -35.41 -28.82 6.04
N GLY A 220 -35.52 -29.50 4.89
CA GLY A 220 -36.77 -29.68 4.15
C GLY A 220 -37.27 -28.45 3.37
N ILE A 221 -36.54 -27.31 3.35
CA ILE A 221 -37.02 -26.10 2.65
C ILE A 221 -37.23 -26.32 1.15
N SER A 222 -36.43 -27.19 0.52
CA SER A 222 -36.56 -27.60 -0.87
C SER A 222 -37.71 -28.59 -1.13
N GLU A 223 -38.29 -29.18 -0.08
CA GLU A 223 -39.39 -30.15 -0.16
C GLU A 223 -40.77 -29.46 -0.15
N TYR A 224 -40.85 -28.22 0.32
CA TYR A 224 -42.10 -27.48 0.41
C TYR A 224 -42.72 -27.23 -0.97
N LYS A 225 -43.98 -27.64 -1.15
CA LYS A 225 -44.69 -27.61 -2.45
C LYS A 225 -45.51 -26.34 -2.68
N GLY A 226 -45.67 -25.49 -1.65
CA GLY A 226 -46.43 -24.24 -1.73
C GLY A 226 -45.61 -23.05 -2.24
N HIS A 227 -46.15 -21.84 -2.10
CA HIS A 227 -45.48 -20.62 -2.58
C HIS A 227 -44.39 -20.14 -1.62
N LEU A 228 -43.12 -20.39 -1.94
CA LEU A 228 -41.96 -19.95 -1.16
C LEU A 228 -41.22 -18.78 -1.83
N ARG A 229 -41.15 -17.63 -1.17
CA ARG A 229 -40.41 -16.45 -1.66
C ARG A 229 -39.68 -15.70 -0.54
N HIS A 230 -38.56 -15.05 -0.89
CA HIS A 230 -37.95 -14.02 -0.05
C HIS A 230 -38.62 -12.66 -0.31
N ALA A 231 -38.72 -11.79 0.69
CA ALA A 231 -39.35 -10.47 0.56
C ALA A 231 -38.74 -9.62 -0.58
N SER A 232 -37.42 -9.69 -0.75
CA SER A 232 -36.67 -8.99 -1.82
C SER A 232 -36.70 -9.70 -3.19
N ASN A 233 -37.51 -10.74 -3.34
CA ASN A 233 -37.80 -11.44 -4.59
C ASN A 233 -39.29 -11.75 -4.68
N TRP A 234 -40.10 -10.72 -4.41
CA TRP A 234 -41.54 -10.82 -4.40
C TRP A 234 -42.07 -11.12 -5.80
N SER A 235 -43.04 -12.03 -5.91
CA SER A 235 -43.74 -12.33 -7.16
C SER A 235 -45.02 -11.51 -7.23
N THR A 236 -45.16 -10.66 -8.24
CA THR A 236 -46.37 -9.85 -8.46
C THR A 236 -47.60 -10.66 -8.84
N ASP A 237 -47.40 -11.92 -9.27
CA ASP A 237 -48.47 -12.82 -9.71
C ASP A 237 -49.07 -13.63 -8.57
N PHE A 238 -48.52 -13.52 -7.35
CA PHE A 238 -49.04 -14.22 -6.18
C PHE A 238 -50.19 -13.42 -5.54
N ASP A 239 -51.40 -13.99 -5.54
CA ASP A 239 -52.55 -13.46 -4.81
C ASP A 239 -52.62 -14.09 -3.40
N PRO A 240 -52.35 -13.31 -2.32
CA PRO A 240 -52.44 -13.79 -0.95
C PRO A 240 -53.88 -13.88 -0.43
N LYS A 241 -54.88 -13.40 -1.17
CA LYS A 241 -56.27 -13.33 -0.69
C LYS A 241 -56.81 -14.72 -0.33
N ASP A 242 -57.45 -14.81 0.84
CA ASP A 242 -58.07 -16.04 1.36
C ASP A 242 -57.10 -17.23 1.54
N LYS A 243 -55.78 -16.99 1.45
CA LYS A 243 -54.72 -17.99 1.68
C LYS A 243 -54.30 -18.06 3.14
N THR A 244 -53.71 -19.18 3.51
CA THR A 244 -52.97 -19.36 4.76
C THR A 244 -51.51 -19.06 4.50
N VAL A 245 -50.95 -18.02 5.14
CA VAL A 245 -49.60 -17.53 4.85
C VAL A 245 -48.73 -17.56 6.09
N ALA A 246 -47.50 -18.04 5.97
CA ALA A 246 -46.46 -17.88 6.98
C ALA A 246 -45.53 -16.72 6.64
N VAL A 247 -45.24 -15.84 7.60
CA VAL A 247 -44.22 -14.78 7.46
C VAL A 247 -43.10 -15.04 8.46
N ILE A 248 -41.89 -15.29 7.96
CA ILE A 248 -40.72 -15.59 8.79
C ILE A 248 -39.86 -14.34 8.94
N GLY A 249 -39.74 -13.86 10.17
CA GLY A 249 -38.91 -12.71 10.55
C GLY A 249 -39.74 -11.47 10.86
N ASN A 250 -39.30 -10.69 11.86
CA ASN A 250 -39.95 -9.47 12.34
C ASN A 250 -39.02 -8.25 12.26
N GLY A 251 -38.17 -8.21 11.23
CA GLY A 251 -37.47 -6.98 10.82
C GLY A 251 -38.40 -6.02 10.06
N ALA A 252 -37.85 -4.98 9.45
CA ALA A 252 -38.65 -3.96 8.74
C ALA A 252 -39.59 -4.57 7.68
N SER A 253 -39.09 -5.47 6.83
CA SER A 253 -39.91 -6.16 5.82
C SER A 253 -40.99 -7.03 6.44
N GLY A 254 -40.67 -7.79 7.50
CA GLY A 254 -41.64 -8.66 8.17
C GLY A 254 -42.76 -7.87 8.83
N ILE A 255 -42.43 -6.77 9.49
CA ILE A 255 -43.40 -5.85 10.11
C ILE A 255 -44.35 -5.27 9.05
N GLN A 256 -43.80 -4.78 7.93
CA GLN A 256 -44.60 -4.20 6.84
C GLN A 256 -45.49 -5.24 6.16
N ILE A 257 -44.94 -6.42 5.84
CA ILE A 257 -45.68 -7.51 5.19
C ILE A 257 -46.79 -8.01 6.10
N THR A 258 -46.52 -8.28 7.39
CA THR A 258 -47.52 -8.75 8.34
C THR A 258 -48.70 -7.77 8.44
N ALA A 259 -48.43 -6.47 8.57
CA ALA A 259 -49.48 -5.45 8.66
C ALA A 259 -50.34 -5.34 7.39
N ASN A 260 -49.77 -5.61 6.21
CA ASN A 260 -50.47 -5.48 4.92
C ASN A 260 -51.13 -6.79 4.46
N LEU A 261 -50.64 -7.96 4.92
CA LEU A 261 -51.24 -9.25 4.60
C LEU A 261 -52.35 -9.65 5.57
N GLN A 262 -52.24 -9.32 6.85
CA GLN A 262 -53.24 -9.68 7.86
C GLN A 262 -54.70 -9.40 7.43
N PRO A 263 -55.06 -8.23 6.88
CA PRO A 263 -56.46 -7.92 6.55
C PRO A 263 -57.02 -8.70 5.34
N ILE A 264 -56.17 -9.37 4.55
CA ILE A 264 -56.58 -10.02 3.28
C ILE A 264 -56.39 -11.55 3.27
N VAL A 265 -55.56 -12.10 4.15
CA VAL A 265 -55.31 -13.54 4.25
C VAL A 265 -56.34 -14.22 5.15
N LYS A 266 -56.61 -15.51 4.90
CA LYS A 266 -57.49 -16.33 5.74
C LYS A 266 -56.88 -16.57 7.13
N ARG A 267 -55.58 -16.85 7.18
CA ARG A 267 -54.80 -17.06 8.41
C ARG A 267 -53.35 -16.65 8.17
N LEU A 268 -52.74 -16.02 9.17
CA LEU A 268 -51.35 -15.56 9.13
C LEU A 268 -50.54 -16.17 10.29
N ASP A 269 -49.54 -16.96 9.96
CA ASP A 269 -48.60 -17.52 10.93
C ASP A 269 -47.33 -16.64 10.95
N HIS A 270 -47.17 -15.79 11.98
CA HIS A 270 -46.05 -14.85 12.06
C HIS A 270 -44.92 -15.37 12.97
N TYR A 271 -43.82 -15.80 12.38
CA TYR A 271 -42.67 -16.35 13.10
C TYR A 271 -41.70 -15.24 13.50
N ALA A 272 -41.73 -14.86 14.78
CA ALA A 272 -40.99 -13.74 15.35
C ALA A 272 -40.04 -14.21 16.48
N ARG A 273 -38.86 -14.72 16.08
CA ARG A 273 -37.87 -15.30 17.01
C ARG A 273 -37.37 -14.31 18.06
N ASN A 274 -36.99 -13.11 17.62
CA ASN A 274 -36.33 -12.11 18.47
C ASN A 274 -37.32 -11.00 18.84
N LYS A 275 -37.26 -10.52 20.08
CA LYS A 275 -37.95 -9.30 20.52
C LYS A 275 -37.48 -8.08 19.70
N THR A 276 -38.38 -7.15 19.37
CA THR A 276 -38.05 -5.95 18.58
C THR A 276 -38.80 -4.71 19.09
N TRP A 277 -38.15 -3.55 19.06
CA TRP A 277 -38.80 -2.28 19.40
C TRP A 277 -39.71 -1.83 18.26
N ILE A 278 -40.97 -1.52 18.58
CA ILE A 278 -41.89 -0.82 17.67
C ILE A 278 -42.00 0.62 18.15
N ALA A 279 -41.43 1.55 17.37
CA ALA A 279 -41.30 2.95 17.75
C ALA A 279 -42.47 3.81 17.24
N ALA A 280 -42.63 5.02 17.79
CA ALA A 280 -43.39 6.08 17.13
C ALA A 280 -42.58 6.68 15.96
N SER A 281 -43.22 7.52 15.13
CA SER A 281 -42.48 8.23 14.09
C SER A 281 -41.44 9.18 14.68
N TRP A 282 -40.29 9.27 14.02
CA TRP A 282 -39.21 10.19 14.34
C TRP A 282 -39.62 11.66 14.21
N ALA A 283 -40.56 11.97 13.29
CA ALA A 283 -41.04 13.32 13.00
C ALA A 283 -42.19 13.80 13.91
N GLY A 284 -42.51 13.06 14.99
CA GLY A 284 -43.48 13.49 16.01
C GLY A 284 -44.95 13.14 15.73
N GLU A 285 -45.36 13.00 14.48
CA GLU A 285 -46.72 12.55 14.13
C GLU A 285 -46.85 11.01 14.18
N GLU A 286 -47.98 10.50 14.67
CA GLU A 286 -48.23 9.05 14.68
C GLU A 286 -48.34 8.50 13.25
N ARG A 287 -47.57 7.45 12.96
CA ARG A 287 -47.55 6.81 11.65
C ARG A 287 -48.71 5.83 11.55
N LYS A 288 -49.54 6.00 10.52
CA LYS A 288 -50.72 5.17 10.28
C LYS A 288 -50.54 4.22 9.10
N LEU A 289 -51.41 3.21 9.02
CA LEU A 289 -51.44 2.30 7.88
C LEU A 289 -52.08 2.98 6.66
N GLU A 290 -53.07 3.85 6.89
CA GLU A 290 -53.69 4.66 5.83
C GLU A 290 -52.74 5.75 5.30
N ALA A 291 -53.03 6.25 4.09
CA ALA A 291 -52.27 7.34 3.49
C ALA A 291 -52.37 8.63 4.31
N GLN A 292 -51.26 9.35 4.45
CA GLN A 292 -51.17 10.63 5.17
C GLN A 292 -50.69 11.74 4.21
N PRO A 293 -51.47 12.10 3.17
CA PRO A 293 -51.06 13.09 2.17
C PRO A 293 -51.00 14.52 2.75
N TYR A 294 -50.14 15.36 2.17
CA TYR A 294 -50.22 16.82 2.31
C TYR A 294 -51.41 17.38 1.50
N THR A 295 -51.93 18.54 1.91
CA THR A 295 -53.06 19.18 1.21
C THR A 295 -52.65 19.65 -0.18
N LYS A 296 -53.64 19.91 -1.04
CA LYS A 296 -53.38 20.38 -2.40
C LYS A 296 -52.72 21.76 -2.39
N GLU A 297 -53.17 22.64 -1.49
CA GLU A 297 -52.66 23.99 -1.31
C GLU A 297 -51.19 23.99 -0.86
N GLU A 298 -50.79 23.06 0.01
CA GLU A 298 -49.38 22.90 0.41
C GLU A 298 -48.50 22.52 -0.78
N LYS A 299 -48.94 21.54 -1.60
CA LYS A 299 -48.20 21.09 -2.79
C LYS A 299 -48.08 22.18 -3.86
N GLU A 300 -49.15 22.94 -4.08
CA GLU A 300 -49.15 24.09 -5.02
C GLU A 300 -48.21 25.19 -4.54
N LYS A 301 -48.27 25.55 -3.25
CA LYS A 301 -47.33 26.51 -2.66
C LYS A 301 -45.88 26.10 -2.86
N TRP A 302 -45.55 24.83 -2.63
CA TRP A 302 -44.18 24.33 -2.83
C TRP A 302 -43.74 24.26 -4.28
N ALA A 303 -44.68 24.09 -5.22
CA ALA A 303 -44.38 24.13 -6.65
C ALA A 303 -44.11 25.57 -7.14
N GLU A 304 -44.78 26.56 -6.57
CA GLU A 304 -44.63 27.98 -6.93
C GLU A 304 -43.47 28.68 -6.21
N ASP A 305 -43.17 28.27 -4.97
CA ASP A 305 -42.15 28.89 -4.11
C ASP A 305 -41.06 27.88 -3.67
N PRO A 306 -39.95 27.78 -4.43
CA PRO A 306 -38.84 26.91 -4.10
C PRO A 306 -38.17 27.22 -2.74
N ASP A 307 -38.17 28.48 -2.29
CA ASP A 307 -37.55 28.88 -1.03
C ASP A 307 -38.41 28.43 0.15
N ALA A 308 -39.74 28.57 0.06
CA ALA A 308 -40.66 28.01 1.04
C ALA A 308 -40.55 26.48 1.13
N TYR A 309 -40.39 25.80 -0.01
CA TYR A 309 -40.18 24.36 -0.02
C TYR A 309 -38.84 23.95 0.60
N LEU A 310 -37.77 24.71 0.32
CA LEU A 310 -36.46 24.47 0.93
C LEU A 310 -36.50 24.69 2.45
N ALA A 311 -37.17 25.74 2.93
CA ALA A 311 -37.36 26.00 4.35
C ALA A 311 -38.09 24.83 5.03
N PHE A 312 -39.21 24.40 4.45
CA PHE A 312 -39.95 23.22 4.92
C PHE A 312 -39.08 21.96 4.98
N ARG A 313 -38.29 21.69 3.93
CA ARG A 313 -37.37 20.55 3.92
C ARG A 313 -36.30 20.65 5.00
N LYS A 314 -35.72 21.82 5.22
CA LYS A 314 -34.72 22.04 6.27
C LYS A 314 -35.30 21.82 7.66
N ASP A 315 -36.51 22.30 7.93
CA ASP A 315 -37.20 22.11 9.20
C ASP A 315 -37.47 20.62 9.45
N LEU A 316 -38.00 19.93 8.43
CA LEU A 316 -38.28 18.50 8.50
C LEU A 316 -37.00 17.66 8.63
N GLU A 317 -35.96 18.01 7.87
CA GLU A 317 -34.66 17.34 7.94
C GLU A 317 -34.01 17.56 9.31
N GLY A 318 -34.12 18.75 9.91
CA GLY A 318 -33.62 19.05 11.25
C GLY A 318 -34.05 18.05 12.34
N LEU A 319 -35.25 17.47 12.22
CA LEU A 319 -35.74 16.41 13.13
C LEU A 319 -34.90 15.13 13.06
N TYR A 320 -34.35 14.81 11.88
CA TYR A 320 -33.50 13.63 11.67
C TYR A 320 -32.04 13.88 12.01
N TRP A 321 -31.60 15.13 12.15
CA TRP A 321 -30.22 15.49 12.52
C TRP A 321 -30.03 15.75 14.01
N THR A 322 -31.13 15.84 14.77
CA THR A 322 -31.15 15.98 16.23
C THR A 322 -31.22 14.62 16.94
N ARG A 323 -31.44 14.60 18.27
CA ARG A 323 -31.61 13.39 19.11
C ARG A 323 -30.43 12.43 19.15
N PHE A 324 -29.23 12.90 18.80
CA PHE A 324 -28.00 12.10 18.88
C PHE A 324 -27.68 11.62 20.30
N ASP A 325 -28.06 12.38 21.34
CA ASP A 325 -27.94 12.00 22.76
C ASP A 325 -28.60 10.65 23.09
N SER A 326 -29.66 10.29 22.38
CA SER A 326 -30.40 9.03 22.59
C SER A 326 -29.62 7.77 22.19
N PHE A 327 -28.45 7.90 21.58
CA PHE A 327 -27.57 6.78 21.24
C PHE A 327 -26.52 6.49 22.33
N PHE A 328 -26.39 7.34 23.35
CA PHE A 328 -25.42 7.14 24.43
C PHE A 328 -26.00 6.29 25.56
N ARG A 329 -25.15 5.44 26.15
CA ARG A 329 -25.52 4.64 27.32
C ARG A 329 -25.92 5.56 28.47
N ASN A 330 -26.92 5.13 29.24
CA ASN A 330 -27.40 5.82 30.44
C ASN A 330 -27.89 7.26 30.20
N SER A 331 -28.07 7.69 28.95
CA SER A 331 -28.63 9.02 28.69
C SER A 331 -30.09 9.10 29.12
N GLU A 332 -30.49 10.25 29.64
CA GLU A 332 -31.88 10.50 30.02
C GLU A 332 -32.80 10.37 28.81
N SER A 333 -32.36 10.85 27.64
CA SER A 333 -33.09 10.70 26.38
C SER A 333 -33.39 9.25 26.04
N ASN A 334 -32.43 8.33 26.19
CA ASN A 334 -32.65 6.90 25.90
C ASN A 334 -33.62 6.24 26.90
N ARG A 335 -33.51 6.57 28.19
CA ARG A 335 -34.43 6.06 29.23
C ARG A 335 -35.88 6.51 28.96
N ASN A 336 -36.05 7.79 28.64
CA ASN A 336 -37.36 8.35 28.30
C ASN A 336 -37.94 7.71 27.02
N LEU A 337 -37.10 7.42 26.02
CA LEU A 337 -37.52 6.67 24.83
C LEU A 337 -38.00 5.25 25.17
N ARG A 338 -37.32 4.57 26.09
CA ARG A 338 -37.70 3.22 26.52
C ARG A 338 -39.10 3.23 27.13
N GLU A 339 -39.34 4.13 28.08
CA GLU A 339 -40.65 4.27 28.74
C GLU A 339 -41.75 4.64 27.74
N ALA A 340 -41.48 5.61 26.86
CA ALA A 340 -42.42 6.04 25.82
C ALA A 340 -42.81 4.89 24.88
N PHE A 341 -41.84 4.10 24.39
CA PHE A 341 -42.13 2.98 23.50
C PHE A 341 -42.90 1.86 24.21
N ILE A 342 -42.55 1.53 25.45
CA ILE A 342 -43.34 0.56 26.23
C ILE A 342 -44.77 1.05 26.41
N GLY A 343 -44.98 2.33 26.72
CA GLY A 343 -46.30 2.94 26.84
C GLY A 343 -47.13 2.85 25.55
N ILE A 344 -46.53 3.19 24.41
CA ILE A 344 -47.17 3.11 23.08
C ILE A 344 -47.49 1.66 22.73
N MET A 345 -46.55 0.73 22.92
CA MET A 345 -46.75 -0.68 22.63
C MET A 345 -47.86 -1.27 23.49
N LYS A 346 -47.87 -0.97 24.79
CA LYS A 346 -48.92 -1.39 25.73
C LYS A 346 -50.30 -0.88 25.29
N LYS A 347 -50.38 0.39 24.87
CA LYS A 347 -51.63 0.99 24.38
C LYS A 347 -52.13 0.28 23.11
N ARG A 348 -51.25 0.03 22.14
CA ARG A 348 -51.61 -0.58 20.85
C ARG A 348 -51.88 -2.09 20.92
N LEU A 349 -51.37 -2.76 21.95
CA LEU A 349 -51.60 -4.19 22.22
C LEU A 349 -52.81 -4.47 23.13
N ALA A 350 -53.67 -3.49 23.42
CA ALA A 350 -54.74 -3.61 24.42
C ALA A 350 -55.68 -4.82 24.22
N LYS A 351 -55.86 -5.29 22.96
CA LYS A 351 -56.65 -6.49 22.63
C LYS A 351 -55.99 -7.81 23.08
N LYS A 352 -54.65 -7.88 23.10
CA LYS A 352 -53.84 -9.04 23.53
C LYS A 352 -52.63 -8.57 24.36
N PRO A 353 -52.85 -8.09 25.61
CA PRO A 353 -51.81 -7.45 26.42
C PRO A 353 -50.64 -8.37 26.79
N GLU A 354 -50.85 -9.69 26.80
CA GLU A 354 -49.82 -10.71 27.05
C GLU A 354 -48.69 -10.69 26.02
N LEU A 355 -48.94 -10.19 24.79
CA LEU A 355 -47.92 -10.06 23.76
C LEU A 355 -46.80 -9.07 24.13
N LEU A 356 -47.04 -8.16 25.08
CA LEU A 356 -46.05 -7.17 25.49
C LEU A 356 -44.76 -7.82 26.02
N GLU A 357 -44.89 -8.89 26.83
CA GLU A 357 -43.75 -9.65 27.37
C GLU A 357 -42.93 -10.35 26.28
N HIS A 358 -43.58 -10.61 25.15
CA HIS A 358 -43.03 -11.34 24.01
C HIS A 358 -42.38 -10.45 22.95
N ILE A 359 -42.65 -9.15 22.97
CA ILE A 359 -42.16 -8.20 21.96
C ILE A 359 -41.12 -7.24 22.54
N VAL A 360 -41.24 -6.79 23.80
CA VAL A 360 -40.33 -5.81 24.41
C VAL A 360 -38.92 -6.39 24.58
N PRO A 361 -37.89 -5.81 23.93
CA PRO A 361 -36.51 -6.26 24.04
C PRO A 361 -35.83 -5.94 25.38
N ASP A 362 -34.83 -6.77 25.70
CA ASP A 362 -33.99 -6.58 26.89
C ASP A 362 -32.86 -5.57 26.63
N PHE A 363 -32.56 -5.27 25.36
CA PHE A 363 -31.59 -4.24 24.96
C PHE A 363 -32.24 -2.85 24.84
N SER A 364 -31.43 -1.79 24.94
CA SER A 364 -31.89 -0.40 24.90
C SER A 364 -32.46 -0.01 23.52
N PRO A 365 -33.43 0.92 23.45
CA PRO A 365 -33.79 1.59 22.20
C PRO A 365 -32.55 2.09 21.46
N ASN A 366 -32.62 2.17 20.13
CA ASN A 366 -31.52 2.53 19.22
C ASN A 366 -30.38 1.51 19.08
N CYS A 367 -30.27 0.46 19.92
CA CYS A 367 -29.28 -0.59 19.68
C CYS A 367 -29.41 -1.21 18.26
N ARG A 368 -30.66 -1.28 17.77
CA ARG A 368 -31.01 -1.57 16.37
C ARG A 368 -31.75 -0.37 15.78
N ARG A 369 -31.78 -0.28 14.45
CA ARG A 369 -32.60 0.72 13.75
C ARG A 369 -34.06 0.56 14.14
N LEU A 370 -34.66 1.62 14.69
CA LEU A 370 -36.04 1.61 15.13
C LEU A 370 -36.99 1.57 13.93
N THR A 371 -38.02 0.72 14.01
CA THR A 371 -39.02 0.57 12.95
C THR A 371 -40.38 1.04 13.47
N PRO A 372 -41.04 2.03 12.84
CA PRO A 372 -42.30 2.58 13.33
C PRO A 372 -43.53 1.65 13.29
N GLY A 373 -43.51 0.59 12.47
CA GLY A 373 -44.56 -0.45 12.41
C GLY A 373 -46.02 0.03 12.39
N PRO A 374 -46.44 0.86 11.41
CA PRO A 374 -47.85 1.26 11.28
C PRO A 374 -48.74 0.03 11.05
N GLY A 375 -49.81 -0.11 11.84
CA GLY A 375 -50.75 -1.24 11.77
C GLY A 375 -50.24 -2.59 12.27
N TYR A 376 -48.95 -2.74 12.57
CA TYR A 376 -48.36 -4.04 12.92
C TYR A 376 -48.79 -4.57 14.29
N LEU A 377 -48.80 -3.72 15.31
CA LEU A 377 -49.20 -4.13 16.66
C LEU A 377 -50.69 -4.49 16.71
N GLU A 378 -51.51 -3.79 15.92
CA GLU A 378 -52.92 -4.11 15.73
C GLU A 378 -53.07 -5.45 15.01
N ALA A 379 -52.37 -5.64 13.89
CA ALA A 379 -52.44 -6.86 13.09
C ALA A 379 -52.14 -8.14 13.90
N ILE A 380 -51.09 -8.12 14.75
CA ILE A 380 -50.74 -9.30 15.56
C ILE A 380 -51.72 -9.58 16.71
N THR A 381 -52.62 -8.63 17.01
CA THR A 381 -53.67 -8.84 18.00
C THR A 381 -54.94 -9.45 17.41
N GLU A 382 -55.04 -9.53 16.08
CA GLU A 382 -56.21 -10.08 15.39
C GLU A 382 -56.32 -11.60 15.53
N ASP A 383 -57.53 -12.12 15.35
CA ASP A 383 -57.84 -13.53 15.63
C ASP A 383 -57.36 -14.47 14.51
N ASN A 384 -57.17 -13.94 13.30
CA ASN A 384 -56.59 -14.68 12.17
C ASN A 384 -55.05 -14.72 12.19
N VAL A 385 -54.38 -14.20 13.23
CA VAL A 385 -52.92 -14.18 13.35
C VAL A 385 -52.42 -15.01 14.54
N GLU A 386 -51.51 -15.95 14.28
CA GLU A 386 -50.75 -16.66 15.32
C GLU A 386 -49.34 -16.05 15.42
N TYR A 387 -49.01 -15.44 16.58
CA TYR A 387 -47.66 -14.90 16.85
C TYR A 387 -46.77 -16.01 17.44
N ILE A 388 -45.87 -16.55 16.62
CA ILE A 388 -45.11 -17.77 16.91
C ILE A 388 -43.67 -17.42 17.30
N ARG A 389 -43.26 -17.80 18.51
CA ARG A 389 -41.87 -17.66 19.00
C ARG A 389 -41.11 -18.97 19.05
N THR A 390 -41.81 -20.11 18.96
CA THR A 390 -41.18 -21.43 18.91
C THR A 390 -40.28 -21.51 17.67
N ARG A 391 -39.09 -22.07 17.84
CA ARG A 391 -38.14 -22.23 16.74
C ARG A 391 -38.68 -23.20 15.71
N ILE A 392 -38.37 -22.93 14.43
CA ILE A 392 -38.65 -23.83 13.32
C ILE A 392 -37.68 -25.01 13.40
N ARG A 393 -38.22 -26.22 13.40
CA ARG A 393 -37.44 -27.47 13.36
C ARG A 393 -37.08 -27.81 11.91
N ARG A 394 -38.06 -27.80 11.02
CA ARG A 394 -37.91 -28.07 9.58
C ARG A 394 -39.12 -27.58 8.80
N PHE A 395 -38.96 -27.53 7.49
CA PHE A 395 -40.05 -27.40 6.53
C PHE A 395 -40.56 -28.80 6.18
N THR A 396 -41.83 -28.91 5.83
CA THR A 396 -42.46 -30.12 5.31
C THR A 396 -43.01 -29.85 3.91
N GLU A 397 -43.53 -30.87 3.24
CA GLU A 397 -44.16 -30.69 1.93
C GLU A 397 -45.30 -29.66 1.94
N THR A 398 -45.99 -29.51 3.09
CA THR A 398 -47.22 -28.71 3.23
C THR A 398 -47.07 -27.47 4.12
N GLY A 399 -45.96 -27.31 4.86
CA GLY A 399 -45.77 -26.16 5.72
C GLY A 399 -44.55 -26.22 6.64
N ILE A 400 -44.73 -25.87 7.90
CA ILE A 400 -43.63 -25.68 8.87
C ILE A 400 -43.90 -26.50 10.15
N GLU A 401 -42.90 -27.28 10.57
CA GLU A 401 -42.88 -27.98 11.86
C GLU A 401 -42.02 -27.18 12.85
N THR A 402 -42.55 -26.85 14.02
CA THR A 402 -41.80 -26.20 15.11
C THR A 402 -41.20 -27.22 16.10
N GLU A 403 -40.23 -26.79 16.91
CA GLU A 403 -39.54 -27.67 17.88
C GLU A 403 -40.47 -28.29 18.95
N ASP A 404 -41.65 -27.72 19.18
CA ASP A 404 -42.72 -28.28 20.03
C ASP A 404 -43.50 -29.42 19.35
N GLY A 405 -43.15 -29.80 18.12
CA GLY A 405 -43.81 -30.85 17.34
C GLY A 405 -45.09 -30.41 16.64
N LYS A 406 -45.49 -29.13 16.72
CA LYS A 406 -46.69 -28.63 16.06
C LYS A 406 -46.43 -28.39 14.57
N GLN A 407 -47.11 -29.16 13.73
CA GLN A 407 -47.18 -28.96 12.27
C GLN A 407 -48.19 -27.86 11.94
N ARG A 408 -47.80 -26.91 11.08
CA ARG A 408 -48.67 -25.86 10.56
C ARG A 408 -48.61 -25.83 9.04
N ASP A 409 -49.69 -26.30 8.42
CA ASP A 409 -49.83 -26.28 6.96
C ASP A 409 -50.20 -24.87 6.49
N VAL A 410 -49.52 -24.41 5.43
CA VAL A 410 -49.67 -23.07 4.87
C VAL A 410 -49.55 -23.11 3.35
N ASP A 411 -50.33 -22.28 2.65
CA ASP A 411 -50.32 -22.17 1.19
C ASP A 411 -49.08 -21.42 0.67
N ALA A 412 -48.54 -20.50 1.49
CA ALA A 412 -47.37 -19.70 1.16
C ALA A 412 -46.48 -19.45 2.37
N ILE A 413 -45.17 -19.36 2.13
CA ILE A 413 -44.14 -18.98 3.09
C ILE A 413 -43.35 -17.80 2.53
N ILE A 414 -43.40 -16.68 3.24
CA ILE A 414 -42.67 -15.45 2.91
C ILE A 414 -41.52 -15.28 3.90
N CYS A 415 -40.29 -15.40 3.41
CA CYS A 415 -39.08 -15.17 4.20
C CYS A 415 -38.74 -13.68 4.20
N ALA A 416 -39.01 -13.01 5.32
CA ALA A 416 -38.57 -11.64 5.62
C ALA A 416 -37.30 -11.67 6.49
N THR A 417 -36.31 -12.47 6.06
CA THR A 417 -35.12 -12.85 6.83
C THR A 417 -33.96 -11.86 6.71
N GLY A 418 -34.10 -10.81 5.88
CA GLY A 418 -33.08 -9.78 5.66
C GLY A 418 -32.06 -10.16 4.58
N ALA A 419 -30.91 -9.49 4.58
CA ALA A 419 -29.82 -9.71 3.63
C ALA A 419 -28.50 -9.97 4.38
N ASN A 420 -27.42 -10.30 3.66
CA ASN A 420 -26.09 -10.24 4.25
C ASN A 420 -25.75 -8.80 4.66
N VAL A 421 -25.38 -8.61 5.93
CA VAL A 421 -25.15 -7.30 6.56
C VAL A 421 -23.77 -7.19 7.21
N ASP A 422 -22.89 -8.17 7.00
CA ASP A 422 -21.50 -8.14 7.46
C ASP A 422 -20.65 -7.08 6.73
N MET A 423 -21.18 -6.51 5.63
CA MET A 423 -20.51 -5.56 4.74
C MET A 423 -19.24 -6.12 4.08
N VAL A 424 -19.09 -7.44 4.09
CA VAL A 424 -18.07 -8.15 3.32
C VAL A 424 -18.51 -8.10 1.85
N PRO A 425 -17.61 -7.77 0.89
CA PRO A 425 -17.97 -7.73 -0.52
C PRO A 425 -18.58 -9.06 -0.99
N ALA A 426 -19.69 -8.99 -1.73
CA ALA A 426 -20.40 -10.17 -2.25
C ALA A 426 -19.66 -10.88 -3.39
N PHE A 427 -18.56 -10.32 -3.86
CA PHE A 427 -17.70 -10.88 -4.91
C PHE A 427 -16.22 -10.64 -4.56
N PRO A 428 -15.30 -11.46 -5.08
CA PRO A 428 -13.87 -11.30 -4.81
C PRO A 428 -13.33 -9.95 -5.29
N ILE A 429 -12.71 -9.22 -4.37
CA ILE A 429 -11.92 -8.02 -4.65
C ILE A 429 -10.49 -8.32 -4.24
N ARG A 430 -9.55 -8.33 -5.19
CA ARG A 430 -8.17 -8.80 -4.95
C ARG A 430 -7.13 -7.73 -5.24
N ALA A 431 -6.20 -7.51 -4.33
CA ALA A 431 -5.02 -6.66 -4.53
C ALA A 431 -3.80 -7.27 -3.85
N HIS A 432 -2.63 -7.16 -4.49
CA HIS A 432 -1.34 -7.62 -3.96
C HIS A 432 -1.35 -9.07 -3.38
N GLY A 433 -2.11 -9.96 -4.01
CA GLY A 433 -2.24 -11.36 -3.59
C GLY A 433 -3.15 -11.60 -2.37
N GLN A 434 -3.90 -10.58 -1.91
CA GLN A 434 -4.89 -10.67 -0.84
C GLN A 434 -6.30 -10.49 -1.41
N GLU A 435 -7.29 -11.14 -0.78
CA GLU A 435 -8.70 -10.97 -1.09
C GLU A 435 -9.41 -10.24 0.05
N LEU A 436 -10.09 -9.13 -0.26
CA LEU A 436 -10.71 -8.27 0.75
C LEU A 436 -11.73 -9.03 1.61
N GLY A 437 -12.50 -9.93 0.98
CA GLY A 437 -13.49 -10.74 1.66
C GLY A 437 -12.89 -11.62 2.75
N ASP A 438 -11.75 -12.26 2.47
CA ASP A 438 -11.03 -13.10 3.42
C ASP A 438 -10.41 -12.32 4.59
N LEU A 439 -10.09 -11.05 4.38
CA LEU A 439 -9.56 -10.18 5.42
C LEU A 439 -10.68 -9.70 6.37
N TRP A 440 -11.86 -9.40 5.83
CA TRP A 440 -12.96 -8.75 6.55
C TRP A 440 -13.96 -9.71 7.18
N LYS A 441 -14.08 -10.95 6.67
CA LYS A 441 -14.95 -11.96 7.29
C LYS A 441 -14.58 -12.19 8.76
N ALA A 442 -15.53 -12.67 9.56
CA ALA A 442 -15.38 -12.71 11.02
C ALA A 442 -14.25 -13.61 11.53
N ASP A 443 -13.86 -14.63 10.77
CA ASP A 443 -12.71 -15.51 11.01
C ASP A 443 -11.45 -15.08 10.23
N GLY A 444 -11.52 -13.93 9.53
CA GLY A 444 -10.44 -13.33 8.77
C GLY A 444 -9.45 -12.54 9.62
N LEU A 445 -8.44 -11.97 8.96
CA LEU A 445 -7.36 -11.24 9.63
C LEU A 445 -7.86 -10.09 10.52
N TYR A 446 -8.82 -9.31 10.02
CA TYR A 446 -9.39 -8.20 10.78
C TYR A 446 -10.66 -8.62 11.54
N GLY A 447 -11.46 -9.53 10.99
CA GLY A 447 -12.73 -9.95 11.62
C GLY A 447 -13.90 -8.97 11.42
N TYR A 448 -13.67 -7.85 10.71
CA TYR A 448 -14.64 -6.81 10.40
C TYR A 448 -14.16 -5.95 9.21
N PRO A 449 -15.01 -5.09 8.63
CA PRO A 449 -14.62 -4.13 7.62
C PRO A 449 -13.59 -3.09 8.12
N TYR A 450 -12.32 -3.30 7.79
CA TYR A 450 -11.21 -2.42 8.12
C TYR A 450 -11.10 -1.30 7.08
N THR A 451 -11.42 -0.07 7.46
CA THR A 451 -11.46 1.08 6.53
C THR A 451 -10.90 2.35 7.17
N TYR A 452 -10.51 3.32 6.34
CA TYR A 452 -10.32 4.71 6.74
C TYR A 452 -11.59 5.49 6.40
N PHE A 453 -12.25 6.05 7.42
CA PHE A 453 -13.48 6.84 7.32
C PHE A 453 -14.66 6.21 6.56
N GLY A 454 -14.66 4.88 6.35
CA GLY A 454 -15.61 4.22 5.46
C GLY A 454 -15.46 4.61 3.98
N LEU A 455 -14.29 5.14 3.58
CA LEU A 455 -14.01 5.67 2.25
C LEU A 455 -13.17 4.71 1.41
N GLY A 456 -12.10 4.15 1.98
CA GLY A 456 -11.18 3.22 1.34
C GLY A 456 -10.52 2.30 2.38
N THR A 457 -9.71 1.35 1.93
CA THR A 457 -9.03 0.41 2.83
C THR A 457 -7.55 0.27 2.46
N PRO A 458 -6.61 0.28 3.43
CA PRO A 458 -5.19 0.17 3.14
C PRO A 458 -4.84 -1.09 2.35
N GLY A 459 -3.96 -0.96 1.35
CA GLY A 459 -3.54 -2.07 0.49
C GLY A 459 -4.50 -2.40 -0.64
N PHE A 460 -5.58 -1.65 -0.82
CA PHE A 460 -6.50 -1.75 -1.96
C PHE A 460 -6.59 -0.38 -2.66
N PRO A 461 -5.60 -0.04 -3.49
CA PRO A 461 -5.52 1.27 -4.13
C PRO A 461 -6.71 1.55 -5.04
N ASN A 462 -7.12 2.82 -5.13
CA ASN A 462 -8.20 3.31 -5.99
C ASN A 462 -9.57 2.62 -5.80
N LEU A 463 -9.72 1.84 -4.73
CA LEU A 463 -10.99 1.23 -4.33
C LEU A 463 -11.68 2.14 -3.32
N LEU A 464 -12.87 2.60 -3.67
CA LEU A 464 -13.65 3.56 -2.88
C LEU A 464 -15.04 3.00 -2.58
N PHE A 465 -15.50 3.14 -1.34
CA PHE A 465 -16.79 2.61 -0.90
C PHE A 465 -17.85 3.71 -0.86
N VAL A 466 -18.82 3.66 -1.78
CA VAL A 466 -20.00 4.55 -1.74
C VAL A 466 -21.09 3.86 -0.93
N HIS A 467 -21.50 4.50 0.17
CA HIS A 467 -22.50 3.93 1.08
C HIS A 467 -22.12 2.54 1.66
N GLY A 468 -20.82 2.26 1.81
CA GLY A 468 -20.27 1.02 2.38
C GLY A 468 -20.16 1.03 3.91
N PRO A 469 -19.15 0.36 4.52
CA PRO A 469 -18.90 0.43 5.97
C PRO A 469 -18.75 1.87 6.48
N GLN A 470 -19.20 2.14 7.70
CA GLN A 470 -19.18 3.45 8.37
C GLN A 470 -19.73 4.64 7.55
N ALA A 471 -20.49 4.41 6.47
CA ALA A 471 -20.75 5.49 5.52
C ALA A 471 -21.81 6.51 5.96
N THR A 472 -22.58 6.22 7.02
CA THR A 472 -23.67 7.07 7.53
C THR A 472 -23.65 7.10 9.05
N GLY A 473 -23.99 8.25 9.65
CA GLY A 473 -24.26 8.33 11.08
C GLY A 473 -25.52 7.55 11.50
N PRO A 474 -25.75 7.39 12.81
CA PRO A 474 -26.98 6.83 13.36
C PRO A 474 -28.21 7.73 13.10
N SER A 475 -27.97 9.02 12.85
CA SER A 475 -28.94 10.05 12.47
C SER A 475 -28.69 10.54 11.04
N GLY A 476 -29.51 11.47 10.53
CA GLY A 476 -29.40 12.07 9.20
C GLY A 476 -30.07 11.28 8.07
N THR A 477 -29.87 11.74 6.83
CA THR A 477 -30.53 11.20 5.64
C THR A 477 -29.52 10.53 4.69
N VAL A 478 -29.92 9.39 4.11
CA VAL A 478 -29.07 8.61 3.20
C VAL A 478 -28.69 9.39 1.93
N PRO A 479 -29.63 10.07 1.23
CA PRO A 479 -29.29 10.85 0.03
C PRO A 479 -28.20 11.89 0.29
N HIS A 480 -28.34 12.68 1.37
CA HIS A 480 -27.34 13.70 1.73
C HIS A 480 -25.96 13.09 2.00
N SER A 481 -25.91 11.99 2.76
CA SER A 481 -24.66 11.31 3.07
C SER A 481 -23.95 10.74 1.83
N VAL A 482 -24.71 10.28 0.83
CA VAL A 482 -24.18 9.84 -0.47
C VAL A 482 -23.66 11.02 -1.29
N GLU A 483 -24.42 12.12 -1.37
CA GLU A 483 -24.02 13.32 -2.12
C GLU A 483 -22.72 13.94 -1.58
N THR A 484 -22.59 14.02 -0.25
CA THR A 484 -21.37 14.49 0.42
C THR A 484 -20.19 13.55 0.16
N GLN A 485 -20.38 12.23 0.25
CA GLN A 485 -19.33 11.25 -0.02
C GLN A 485 -18.86 11.29 -1.49
N LEU A 486 -19.77 11.43 -2.45
CA LEU A 486 -19.41 11.55 -3.87
C LEU A 486 -18.71 12.88 -4.18
N THR A 487 -19.06 13.96 -3.48
CA THR A 487 -18.34 15.24 -3.60
C THR A 487 -16.92 15.12 -3.06
N TYR A 488 -16.70 14.37 -1.98
CA TYR A 488 -15.36 14.01 -1.50
C TYR A 488 -14.60 13.19 -2.55
N PHE A 489 -15.20 12.13 -3.10
CA PHE A 489 -14.55 11.32 -4.13
C PHE A 489 -14.25 12.09 -5.41
N ALA A 490 -15.07 13.06 -5.79
CA ALA A 490 -14.74 13.96 -6.90
C ALA A 490 -13.45 14.76 -6.65
N LYS A 491 -13.16 15.17 -5.40
CA LYS A 491 -11.88 15.81 -5.06
C LYS A 491 -10.71 14.85 -5.22
N VAL A 492 -10.85 13.61 -4.75
CA VAL A 492 -9.85 12.55 -4.92
C VAL A 492 -9.57 12.27 -6.40
N LEU A 493 -10.61 12.09 -7.22
CA LEU A 493 -10.49 11.83 -8.65
C LEU A 493 -9.87 13.00 -9.40
N ARG A 494 -10.24 14.25 -9.06
CA ARG A 494 -9.61 15.45 -9.64
C ARG A 494 -8.13 15.55 -9.28
N LYS A 495 -7.75 15.24 -8.04
CA LYS A 495 -6.35 15.22 -7.61
C LYS A 495 -5.56 14.22 -8.46
N ALA A 496 -6.06 12.99 -8.58
CA ALA A 496 -5.39 11.96 -9.37
C ALA A 496 -5.29 12.30 -10.86
N SER A 497 -6.34 12.94 -11.39
CA SER A 497 -6.38 13.39 -12.77
C SER A 497 -5.41 14.55 -13.06
N ARG A 498 -5.33 15.56 -12.18
CA ARG A 498 -4.48 16.75 -12.38
C ARG A 498 -3.01 16.49 -12.10
N GLU A 499 -2.73 15.73 -11.06
CA GLU A 499 -1.35 15.52 -10.57
C GLU A 499 -0.71 14.25 -11.16
N GLY A 500 -1.40 13.52 -12.04
CA GLY A 500 -0.81 12.32 -12.64
C GLY A 500 -0.58 11.18 -11.64
N ILE A 501 -1.44 11.05 -10.62
CA ILE A 501 -1.33 10.00 -9.61
C ILE A 501 -1.87 8.69 -10.19
N LYS A 502 -1.08 7.61 -10.08
CA LYS A 502 -1.44 6.24 -10.49
C LYS A 502 -2.42 5.61 -9.52
N SER A 503 -1.99 5.60 -8.26
CA SER A 503 -2.71 4.94 -7.19
C SER A 503 -2.77 5.84 -5.98
N ILE A 504 -3.92 5.83 -5.34
CA ILE A 504 -4.18 6.51 -4.09
C ILE A 504 -4.82 5.48 -3.13
N SER A 505 -4.27 5.35 -1.94
CA SER A 505 -4.77 4.46 -0.88
C SER A 505 -4.67 5.18 0.47
N PRO A 506 -5.62 4.99 1.40
CA PRO A 506 -5.40 5.46 2.76
C PRO A 506 -4.19 4.73 3.37
N SER A 507 -3.43 5.44 4.19
CA SER A 507 -2.34 4.86 4.97
C SER A 507 -2.88 3.90 6.04
N LYS A 508 -2.06 2.92 6.43
CA LYS A 508 -2.42 2.02 7.52
C LYS A 508 -2.62 2.76 8.84
N GLN A 509 -1.75 3.74 9.13
CA GLN A 509 -1.81 4.52 10.37
C GLN A 509 -3.16 5.23 10.50
N ALA A 510 -3.59 5.95 9.45
CA ALA A 510 -4.85 6.67 9.49
C ALA A 510 -6.07 5.73 9.67
N ALA A 511 -6.03 4.53 9.07
CA ALA A 511 -7.06 3.53 9.28
C ALA A 511 -7.04 2.96 10.71
N ASP A 512 -5.86 2.67 11.29
CA ASP A 512 -5.73 2.21 12.68
C ASP A 512 -6.26 3.25 13.67
N ASP A 513 -5.88 4.53 13.51
CA ASP A 513 -6.33 5.64 14.37
C ASP A 513 -7.85 5.80 14.32
N PHE A 514 -8.44 5.67 13.12
CA PHE A 514 -9.90 5.72 12.97
C PHE A 514 -10.61 4.54 13.65
N ILE A 515 -10.02 3.34 13.61
CA ILE A 515 -10.56 2.18 14.31
C ILE A 515 -10.48 2.37 15.83
N GLU A 516 -9.37 2.86 16.35
CA GLU A 516 -9.23 3.16 17.77
C GLU A 516 -10.26 4.20 18.23
N TYR A 517 -10.44 5.27 17.45
CA TYR A 517 -11.49 6.26 17.68
C TYR A 517 -12.89 5.62 17.66
N SER A 518 -13.15 4.74 16.68
CA SER A 518 -14.42 4.02 16.55
C SER A 518 -14.71 3.18 17.80
N ASP A 519 -13.73 2.41 18.28
CA ASP A 519 -13.87 1.57 19.47
C ASP A 519 -14.16 2.42 20.71
N ALA A 520 -13.39 3.49 20.92
CA ALA A 520 -13.57 4.41 22.04
C ALA A 520 -14.94 5.12 22.02
N PHE A 521 -15.44 5.46 20.83
CA PHE A 521 -16.76 6.05 20.66
C PHE A 521 -17.86 5.02 20.93
N PHE A 522 -17.86 3.87 20.26
CA PHE A 522 -18.96 2.91 20.32
C PHE A 522 -19.10 2.24 21.69
N ALA A 523 -18.01 2.13 22.47
CA ALA A 523 -18.04 1.66 23.85
C ALA A 523 -19.02 2.49 24.72
N LYS A 524 -19.19 3.78 24.42
CA LYS A 524 -20.07 4.71 25.15
C LYS A 524 -21.53 4.66 24.69
N THR A 525 -21.85 3.89 23.64
CA THR A 525 -23.16 3.91 22.98
C THR A 525 -24.00 2.67 23.28
N VAL A 526 -25.32 2.81 23.18
CA VAL A 526 -26.27 1.68 23.30
C VAL A 526 -26.17 0.70 22.13
N LEU A 527 -25.47 1.05 21.05
CA LEU A 527 -25.25 0.20 19.88
C LEU A 527 -24.53 -1.10 20.24
N THR A 528 -23.79 -1.11 21.36
CA THR A 528 -23.05 -2.27 21.85
C THR A 528 -23.80 -3.07 22.93
N ASP A 529 -25.11 -2.88 23.12
CA ASP A 529 -25.97 -3.62 24.09
C ASP A 529 -26.31 -5.07 23.64
N ARG A 530 -25.34 -5.77 23.04
CA ARG A 530 -25.44 -7.18 22.59
C ARG A 530 -26.69 -7.50 21.77
N CYS A 531 -27.20 -6.54 20.99
CA CYS A 531 -28.28 -6.79 20.05
C CYS A 531 -27.70 -7.25 18.69
N SER A 532 -28.43 -8.10 17.97
CA SER A 532 -28.10 -8.49 16.58
C SER A 532 -28.62 -7.41 15.63
N SER A 533 -27.73 -6.62 15.04
CA SER A 533 -28.08 -5.50 14.16
C SER A 533 -27.27 -5.56 12.88
N TRP A 534 -27.75 -4.96 11.80
CA TRP A 534 -26.89 -4.73 10.64
C TRP A 534 -25.71 -3.81 10.97
N TYR A 535 -25.80 -3.03 12.06
CA TYR A 535 -24.69 -2.22 12.56
C TYR A 535 -23.43 -3.04 12.91
N ASN A 536 -23.60 -4.31 13.29
CA ASN A 536 -22.57 -5.22 13.78
C ASN A 536 -22.58 -6.56 13.04
N GLY A 537 -22.91 -6.55 11.75
CA GLY A 537 -22.89 -7.76 10.92
C GLY A 537 -23.88 -8.85 11.37
N GLY A 538 -24.92 -8.47 12.13
CA GLY A 538 -25.90 -9.40 12.68
C GLY A 538 -25.40 -10.21 13.88
N LYS A 539 -24.21 -9.93 14.41
CA LYS A 539 -23.58 -10.70 15.50
C LYS A 539 -23.59 -9.92 16.82
N PRO A 540 -24.42 -10.32 17.81
CA PRO A 540 -24.44 -9.71 19.14
C PRO A 540 -23.05 -9.55 19.76
N GLY A 541 -22.72 -8.33 20.19
CA GLY A 541 -21.46 -8.03 20.89
C GLY A 541 -20.23 -7.86 19.99
N SER A 542 -20.38 -8.00 18.67
CA SER A 542 -19.30 -7.68 17.72
C SER A 542 -19.16 -6.17 17.48
N ARG A 543 -18.05 -5.77 16.84
CA ARG A 543 -17.72 -4.36 16.55
C ARG A 543 -18.79 -3.70 15.69
N ILE A 544 -19.02 -2.40 15.93
CA ILE A 544 -19.91 -1.60 15.09
C ILE A 544 -19.13 -1.11 13.87
N HIS A 545 -19.58 -1.51 12.69
CA HIS A 545 -18.96 -1.14 11.40
C HIS A 545 -19.99 -0.64 10.38
N GLY A 546 -21.29 -0.78 10.65
CA GLY A 546 -22.35 -0.27 9.77
C GLY A 546 -22.57 1.24 9.86
N LEU A 547 -22.17 1.85 10.99
CA LEU A 547 -22.40 3.27 11.28
C LEU A 547 -21.09 4.03 11.48
N TRP A 548 -21.12 5.33 11.23
CA TRP A 548 -20.06 6.27 11.57
C TRP A 548 -19.98 6.47 13.09
N PRO A 549 -18.78 6.56 13.68
CA PRO A 549 -18.59 6.85 15.11
C PRO A 549 -18.85 8.33 15.43
N GLY A 550 -20.06 8.82 15.20
CA GLY A 550 -20.42 10.22 15.39
C GLY A 550 -21.79 10.56 14.80
N SER A 551 -22.18 11.83 14.86
CA SER A 551 -23.45 12.30 14.29
C SER A 551 -23.39 12.46 12.76
N ALA A 552 -24.56 12.62 12.12
CA ALA A 552 -24.63 13.01 10.71
C ALA A 552 -23.92 14.36 10.43
N GLY A 553 -23.98 15.30 11.38
CA GLY A 553 -23.23 16.56 11.35
C GLY A 553 -21.73 16.32 11.31
N HIS A 554 -21.24 15.47 12.23
CA HIS A 554 -19.83 15.16 12.36
C HIS A 554 -19.25 14.58 11.06
N ILE A 555 -19.88 13.55 10.49
CA ILE A 555 -19.39 12.93 9.24
C ILE A 555 -19.44 13.90 8.06
N THR A 556 -20.44 14.80 8.02
CA THR A 556 -20.58 15.79 6.95
C THR A 556 -19.43 16.78 6.97
N VAL A 557 -19.06 17.28 8.16
CA VAL A 557 -17.90 18.18 8.33
C VAL A 557 -16.60 17.47 7.98
N VAL A 558 -16.40 16.24 8.47
CA VAL A 558 -15.19 15.44 8.17
C VAL A 558 -15.04 15.17 6.66
N ARG A 559 -16.15 15.05 5.93
CA ARG A 559 -16.14 14.81 4.47
C ARG A 559 -16.10 16.09 3.63
N GLN A 560 -16.01 17.28 4.23
CA GLN A 560 -15.89 18.51 3.45
C GLN A 560 -14.57 18.54 2.68
N GLU A 561 -13.44 18.25 3.33
CA GLU A 561 -12.12 18.26 2.70
C GLU A 561 -11.37 16.95 2.96
N PRO A 562 -10.73 16.34 1.93
CA PRO A 562 -9.81 15.25 2.14
C PRO A 562 -8.59 15.68 2.95
N ARG A 563 -8.26 14.90 3.99
CA ARG A 563 -6.99 14.99 4.72
C ARG A 563 -5.90 14.33 3.90
N TRP A 564 -5.29 15.08 2.99
CA TRP A 564 -4.34 14.54 2.01
C TRP A 564 -3.11 13.87 2.65
N GLU A 565 -2.76 14.24 3.88
CA GLU A 565 -1.70 13.62 4.68
C GLU A 565 -2.01 12.17 5.10
N ASP A 566 -3.29 11.78 5.13
CA ASP A 566 -3.72 10.43 5.50
C ASP A 566 -3.67 9.46 4.29
N TRP A 567 -3.41 9.95 3.08
CA TRP A 567 -3.38 9.18 1.84
C TRP A 567 -1.96 9.00 1.29
N GLU A 568 -1.66 7.78 0.87
CA GLU A 568 -0.42 7.42 0.18
C GLU A 568 -0.66 7.44 -1.34
N TYR A 569 0.29 8.04 -2.07
CA TYR A 569 0.24 8.18 -3.52
C TYR A 569 1.39 7.39 -4.17
N SER A 570 1.12 6.77 -5.31
CA SER A 570 2.20 6.41 -6.25
C SER A 570 1.99 7.14 -7.56
N GLU A 571 3.09 7.62 -8.15
CA GLU A 571 3.08 8.23 -9.48
C GLU A 571 2.82 7.16 -10.56
N VAL A 572 2.27 7.59 -11.71
CA VAL A 572 2.13 6.74 -12.92
C VAL A 572 3.48 6.07 -13.18
N PRO A 573 3.50 4.73 -13.39
CA PRO A 573 4.76 4.03 -13.53
C PRO A 573 5.51 4.63 -14.70
N PRO A 574 6.85 4.61 -14.67
CA PRO A 574 7.62 5.04 -15.83
C PRO A 574 7.18 4.23 -17.04
N PRO A 575 7.15 4.88 -18.20
CA PRO A 575 6.33 4.39 -19.28
C PRO A 575 6.90 3.10 -19.88
N PRO A 576 6.10 2.34 -20.65
CA PRO A 576 6.54 1.07 -21.22
C PRO A 576 7.77 1.28 -22.13
N LYS A 577 8.53 0.21 -22.43
CA LYS A 577 9.88 0.26 -23.06
C LYS A 577 9.99 1.10 -24.34
N ASP A 578 8.87 1.35 -24.97
CA ASP A 578 8.59 2.17 -26.15
C ASP A 578 8.54 3.69 -25.88
N GLN A 579 8.62 4.14 -24.62
CA GLN A 579 8.61 5.55 -24.18
C GLN A 579 9.83 5.92 -23.31
N LEU A 580 10.90 5.10 -23.32
CA LEU A 580 12.14 5.43 -22.61
C LEU A 580 12.74 6.72 -23.17
N HIS A 581 13.18 7.62 -22.28
CA HIS A 581 13.81 8.87 -22.72
C HIS A 581 15.10 8.58 -23.49
N PRO A 582 15.32 9.22 -24.66
CA PRO A 582 16.61 9.14 -25.33
C PRO A 582 17.66 9.80 -24.44
N VAL A 583 18.67 9.02 -24.05
CA VAL A 583 19.76 9.49 -23.19
C VAL A 583 21.03 9.66 -24.02
N LYS A 584 21.81 10.71 -23.75
CA LYS A 584 23.14 10.84 -24.35
C LYS A 584 24.01 9.71 -23.83
N TRP A 585 24.70 9.01 -24.73
CA TRP A 585 25.51 7.83 -24.36
C TRP A 585 26.47 8.14 -23.20
N TYR A 586 27.21 9.24 -23.27
CA TYR A 586 28.18 9.69 -22.25
C TYR A 586 27.55 10.23 -20.94
N ARG A 587 26.22 10.39 -20.87
CA ARG A 587 25.47 10.74 -19.66
C ARG A 587 24.59 9.61 -19.14
N SER A 588 24.45 8.54 -19.90
CA SER A 588 23.63 7.39 -19.55
C SER A 588 24.10 6.69 -18.28
N THR A 589 23.18 6.01 -17.58
CA THR A 589 23.50 5.10 -16.48
C THR A 589 24.60 4.11 -16.86
N PHE A 590 24.49 3.47 -18.03
CA PHE A 590 25.44 2.44 -18.46
C PHE A 590 26.86 2.97 -18.62
N PHE A 591 27.02 4.17 -19.19
CA PHE A 591 28.32 4.83 -19.28
C PHE A 591 28.89 5.12 -17.90
N ASN A 592 28.11 5.74 -17.02
CA ASN A 592 28.59 6.09 -15.68
C ASN A 592 28.94 4.86 -14.83
N ILE A 593 28.16 3.78 -14.92
CA ILE A 593 28.49 2.50 -14.26
C ILE A 593 29.74 1.86 -14.87
N THR A 594 29.97 2.03 -16.17
CA THR A 594 31.22 1.58 -16.82
C THR A 594 32.42 2.39 -16.34
N ILE A 595 32.31 3.72 -16.22
CA ILE A 595 33.37 4.57 -15.65
C ILE A 595 33.64 4.19 -14.19
N LEU A 596 32.60 3.97 -13.39
CA LEU A 596 32.73 3.49 -12.01
C LEU A 596 33.43 2.12 -11.96
N GLY A 597 33.09 1.24 -12.91
CA GLY A 597 33.77 -0.04 -13.15
C GLY A 597 35.25 0.13 -13.46
N LEU A 598 35.62 1.00 -14.40
CA LEU A 598 37.01 1.27 -14.73
C LEU A 598 37.80 1.87 -13.55
N CYS A 599 37.17 2.75 -12.75
CA CYS A 599 37.75 3.21 -11.49
C CYS A 599 38.01 2.02 -10.56
N ASN A 600 37.06 1.10 -10.47
CA ASN A 600 37.20 -0.13 -9.70
C ASN A 600 38.31 -1.04 -10.18
N LEU A 601 38.44 -1.23 -11.49
CA LEU A 601 39.55 -1.98 -12.05
C LEU A 601 40.87 -1.32 -11.65
N SER A 602 41.00 -0.02 -11.92
CA SER A 602 42.25 0.74 -11.72
C SER A 602 42.68 0.83 -10.27
N ALA A 603 41.76 0.92 -9.31
CA ALA A 603 42.09 1.10 -7.89
C ALA A 603 41.92 -0.22 -7.09
N PRO A 604 40.74 -0.56 -6.52
CA PRO A 604 40.60 -1.74 -5.69
C PRO A 604 40.82 -3.06 -6.44
N GLY A 605 40.55 -3.12 -7.74
CA GLY A 605 40.73 -4.32 -8.56
C GLY A 605 42.21 -4.70 -8.72
N ILE A 606 43.08 -3.74 -9.04
CA ILE A 606 44.53 -3.96 -9.02
C ILE A 606 45.03 -4.23 -7.60
N TRP A 607 44.44 -3.60 -6.57
CA TRP A 607 44.76 -3.93 -5.18
C TRP A 607 44.41 -5.39 -4.84
N THR A 608 43.24 -5.88 -5.26
CA THR A 608 42.85 -7.30 -5.13
C THR A 608 43.79 -8.19 -5.94
N ALA A 609 44.19 -7.77 -7.14
CA ALA A 609 45.17 -8.49 -7.95
C ALA A 609 46.46 -8.75 -7.17
N MET A 610 47.05 -7.71 -6.55
CA MET A 610 48.26 -7.82 -5.74
C MET A 610 48.08 -8.77 -4.54
N ASN A 611 46.95 -8.71 -3.85
CA ASN A 611 46.68 -9.57 -2.71
C ASN A 611 46.42 -11.04 -3.11
N SER A 612 45.78 -11.25 -4.26
CA SER A 612 45.50 -12.59 -4.81
C SER A 612 46.74 -13.36 -5.27
N LEU A 613 47.88 -12.67 -5.42
CA LEU A 613 49.19 -13.28 -5.66
C LEU A 613 49.76 -13.98 -4.40
N GLY A 614 49.06 -13.87 -3.25
CA GLY A 614 49.42 -14.40 -1.94
C GLY A 614 50.48 -13.56 -1.24
N ALA A 615 50.18 -13.10 -0.02
CA ALA A 615 51.06 -12.23 0.77
C ALA A 615 51.57 -11.01 -0.03
N GLY A 616 50.74 -10.41 -0.89
CA GLY A 616 51.15 -9.27 -1.72
C GLY A 616 52.30 -9.58 -2.69
N GLY A 617 52.50 -10.85 -3.06
CA GLY A 617 53.62 -11.32 -3.87
C GLY A 617 54.92 -11.57 -3.08
N ALA A 618 54.89 -11.49 -1.74
CA ALA A 618 56.00 -11.79 -0.85
C ALA A 618 56.00 -13.26 -0.38
N ALA A 619 57.12 -13.72 0.18
CA ALA A 619 57.26 -15.09 0.70
C ALA A 619 56.55 -15.30 2.06
N SER A 620 56.29 -14.23 2.84
CA SER A 620 55.66 -14.31 4.15
C SER A 620 54.47 -13.33 4.25
N PRO A 621 53.30 -13.78 4.76
CA PRO A 621 52.09 -12.96 4.85
C PRO A 621 52.13 -11.89 5.95
N LYS A 622 53.09 -11.93 6.88
CA LYS A 622 53.05 -11.12 8.11
C LYS A 622 53.05 -9.60 7.85
N LEU A 623 54.02 -9.09 7.10
CA LEU A 623 54.14 -7.65 6.81
C LEU A 623 52.95 -7.14 6.00
N ILE A 624 52.50 -7.91 5.01
CA ILE A 624 51.40 -7.50 4.13
C ILE A 624 50.05 -7.57 4.85
N ASN A 625 49.80 -8.59 5.67
CA ASN A 625 48.59 -8.64 6.50
C ASN A 625 48.56 -7.49 7.51
N ALA A 626 49.71 -7.12 8.09
CA ALA A 626 49.81 -5.95 8.97
C ALA A 626 49.54 -4.63 8.22
N ALA A 627 50.09 -4.48 7.01
CA ALA A 627 49.83 -3.33 6.15
C ALA A 627 48.34 -3.24 5.75
N ASN A 628 47.71 -4.36 5.37
CA ASN A 628 46.28 -4.41 5.05
C ASN A 628 45.41 -4.10 6.27
N ALA A 629 45.75 -4.63 7.44
CA ALA A 629 45.05 -4.30 8.68
C ALA A 629 45.11 -2.79 8.98
N LEU A 630 46.28 -2.15 8.79
CA LEU A 630 46.43 -0.70 8.90
C LEU A 630 45.56 0.06 7.90
N THR A 631 45.54 -0.37 6.63
CA THR A 631 44.65 0.18 5.60
C THR A 631 43.20 0.13 6.05
N PHE A 632 42.70 -1.03 6.48
CA PHE A 632 41.32 -1.19 6.91
C PHE A 632 40.98 -0.39 8.17
N CYS A 633 41.87 -0.29 9.16
CA CYS A 633 41.66 0.55 10.34
C CYS A 633 41.45 2.03 9.95
N LEU A 634 42.24 2.54 9.01
CA LEU A 634 42.08 3.91 8.51
C LEU A 634 40.87 4.06 7.59
N MET A 635 40.46 2.99 6.90
CA MET A 635 39.20 2.95 6.16
C MET A 635 37.99 3.07 7.07
N VAL A 636 37.98 2.46 8.27
CA VAL A 636 36.87 2.63 9.23
C VAL A 636 36.66 4.11 9.53
N VAL A 637 37.74 4.84 9.82
CA VAL A 637 37.69 6.27 10.13
C VAL A 637 37.27 7.06 8.89
N SER A 638 37.95 6.89 7.76
CA SER A 638 37.67 7.68 6.55
C SER A 638 36.29 7.40 5.96
N CYS A 639 35.78 6.17 6.01
CA CYS A 639 34.39 5.85 5.67
C CYS A 639 33.40 6.66 6.52
N TYR A 640 33.62 6.72 7.84
CA TYR A 640 32.72 7.42 8.74
C TYR A 640 32.65 8.93 8.47
N PHE A 641 33.78 9.56 8.12
CA PHE A 641 33.84 10.99 7.79
C PHE A 641 33.54 11.31 6.32
N SER A 642 33.38 10.30 5.46
CA SER A 642 33.25 10.49 4.03
C SER A 642 31.94 11.20 3.63
N SER A 643 30.84 10.99 4.37
CA SER A 643 29.55 11.69 4.15
C SER A 643 29.70 13.21 4.32
N ALA A 644 30.41 13.65 5.38
CA ALA A 644 30.72 15.05 5.61
C ALA A 644 31.63 15.63 4.50
N MET A 645 32.52 14.83 3.94
CA MET A 645 33.39 15.28 2.85
C MET A 645 32.63 15.48 1.53
N VAL A 646 31.61 14.66 1.25
CA VAL A 646 30.76 14.79 0.04
C VAL A 646 30.11 16.16 -0.05
N ARG A 647 29.77 16.80 1.07
CA ARG A 647 29.28 18.19 1.11
C ARG A 647 30.22 19.16 0.40
N TYR A 648 31.54 19.03 0.60
CA TYR A 648 32.52 20.01 0.14
C TYR A 648 32.99 19.76 -1.29
N ILE A 649 33.24 18.50 -1.65
CA ILE A 649 33.85 18.13 -2.94
C ILE A 649 32.88 17.40 -3.88
N GLY A 650 31.66 17.12 -3.43
CA GLY A 650 30.66 16.33 -4.14
C GLY A 650 31.02 14.85 -4.25
N ILE A 651 30.06 14.01 -4.65
CA ILE A 651 30.28 12.57 -4.77
C ILE A 651 31.34 12.22 -5.84
N LYS A 652 31.42 13.01 -6.91
CA LYS A 652 32.45 12.87 -7.95
C LYS A 652 33.85 13.21 -7.41
N GLY A 653 33.98 14.31 -6.64
CA GLY A 653 35.25 14.67 -6.02
C GLY A 653 35.70 13.63 -4.99
N ALA A 654 34.75 13.08 -4.22
CA ALA A 654 35.02 11.99 -3.30
C ALA A 654 35.57 10.74 -4.01
N LEU A 655 35.00 10.35 -5.16
CA LEU A 655 35.51 9.23 -5.96
C LEU A 655 36.94 9.51 -6.47
N ILE A 656 37.22 10.71 -6.99
CA ILE A 656 38.56 11.10 -7.47
C ILE A 656 39.57 11.02 -6.31
N PHE A 657 39.27 11.67 -5.18
CA PHE A 657 40.11 11.62 -3.98
C PHE A 657 40.39 10.18 -3.56
N GLY A 658 39.36 9.34 -3.62
CA GLY A 658 39.45 7.95 -3.21
C GLY A 658 40.41 7.09 -4.05
N THR A 659 40.69 7.47 -5.29
CA THR A 659 41.64 6.72 -6.14
C THR A 659 43.11 7.02 -5.83
N LEU A 660 43.43 8.13 -5.17
CA LEU A 660 44.79 8.67 -5.08
C LEU A 660 45.75 7.80 -4.24
N GLY A 661 45.28 7.13 -3.19
CA GLY A 661 46.16 6.41 -2.26
C GLY A 661 46.52 4.98 -2.68
N TYR A 662 45.93 4.45 -3.76
CA TYR A 662 46.22 3.08 -4.22
C TYR A 662 47.61 2.97 -4.87
N ALA A 663 48.00 3.91 -5.73
CA ALA A 663 49.30 3.89 -6.40
C ALA A 663 50.50 3.99 -5.42
N PRO A 664 50.48 4.84 -4.37
CA PRO A 664 51.49 4.83 -3.32
C PRO A 664 51.65 3.48 -2.62
N TYR A 665 50.57 2.74 -2.40
CA TYR A 665 50.64 1.40 -1.81
C TYR A 665 51.35 0.39 -2.73
N ALA A 666 51.00 0.36 -4.02
CA ALA A 666 51.72 -0.49 -4.97
C ALA A 666 53.20 -0.10 -5.12
N ALA A 667 53.52 1.19 -5.06
CA ALA A 667 54.90 1.68 -5.04
C ALA A 667 55.66 1.18 -3.78
N GLY A 668 55.01 1.19 -2.62
CA GLY A 668 55.54 0.57 -1.40
C GLY A 668 55.87 -0.91 -1.60
N LEU A 669 54.93 -1.70 -2.14
CA LEU A 669 55.15 -3.13 -2.41
C LEU A 669 56.28 -3.36 -3.42
N TYR A 670 56.36 -2.54 -4.47
CA TYR A 670 57.46 -2.58 -5.44
C TYR A 670 58.82 -2.37 -4.78
N THR A 671 58.96 -1.31 -3.97
CA THR A 671 60.24 -1.00 -3.30
C THR A 671 60.62 -2.06 -2.28
N ASN A 672 59.66 -2.65 -1.57
CA ASN A 672 59.91 -3.78 -0.70
C ASN A 672 60.37 -5.01 -1.49
N ASN A 673 59.69 -5.36 -2.59
CA ASN A 673 60.03 -6.52 -3.41
C ASN A 673 61.44 -6.39 -4.04
N ARG A 674 61.80 -5.18 -4.51
CA ARG A 674 63.05 -4.91 -5.23
C ARG A 674 64.24 -4.59 -4.30
N PHE A 675 64.00 -3.82 -3.25
CA PHE A 675 65.03 -3.21 -2.39
C PHE A 675 64.89 -3.56 -0.91
N GLY A 676 63.83 -4.28 -0.49
CA GLY A 676 63.62 -4.65 0.92
C GLY A 676 63.15 -3.50 1.82
N THR A 677 62.59 -2.43 1.25
CA THR A 677 62.14 -1.25 2.01
C THR A 677 60.75 -1.45 2.62
N GLU A 678 60.67 -1.76 3.92
CA GLU A 678 59.40 -2.06 4.59
C GLU A 678 58.57 -0.82 4.98
N TRP A 679 59.20 0.28 5.40
CA TRP A 679 58.46 1.46 5.91
C TRP A 679 57.55 2.11 4.87
N LEU A 680 57.96 2.08 3.58
CA LEU A 680 57.18 2.66 2.50
C LEU A 680 55.90 1.85 2.22
N VAL A 681 55.89 0.54 2.54
CA VAL A 681 54.68 -0.29 2.50
C VAL A 681 53.66 0.21 3.52
N LEU A 682 54.11 0.54 4.74
CA LEU A 682 53.24 1.04 5.80
C LEU A 682 52.72 2.45 5.50
N LEU A 683 53.57 3.34 4.99
CA LEU A 683 53.15 4.67 4.54
C LEU A 683 52.14 4.57 3.39
N GLY A 684 52.44 3.75 2.39
CA GLY A 684 51.52 3.49 1.27
C GLY A 684 50.20 2.90 1.75
N ALA A 685 50.22 1.99 2.72
CA ALA A 685 49.02 1.41 3.33
C ALA A 685 48.18 2.44 4.08
N ALA A 686 48.82 3.41 4.75
CA ALA A 686 48.13 4.49 5.43
C ALA A 686 47.43 5.46 4.46
N LEU A 687 48.15 5.89 3.42
CA LEU A 687 47.59 6.73 2.35
C LEU A 687 46.45 6.03 1.61
N CYS A 688 46.63 4.73 1.32
CA CYS A 688 45.58 3.89 0.76
C CYS A 688 44.38 3.82 1.68
N GLY A 689 44.55 3.62 3.00
CA GLY A 689 43.44 3.51 3.94
C GLY A 689 42.57 4.78 4.01
N ILE A 690 43.20 5.96 4.02
CA ILE A 690 42.48 7.26 4.06
C ILE A 690 41.69 7.49 2.76
N SER A 691 42.30 7.22 1.61
CA SER A 691 41.62 7.40 0.31
C SER A 691 40.57 6.32 0.04
N ALA A 692 40.89 5.05 0.31
CA ALA A 692 40.03 3.92 0.01
C ALA A 692 38.70 3.97 0.76
N GLY A 693 38.66 4.43 2.03
CA GLY A 693 37.39 4.52 2.74
C GLY A 693 36.41 5.51 2.07
N VAL A 694 36.95 6.61 1.53
CA VAL A 694 36.17 7.54 0.71
C VAL A 694 35.76 6.90 -0.61
N PHE A 695 36.70 6.26 -1.31
CA PHE A 695 36.46 5.61 -2.60
C PHE A 695 35.26 4.68 -2.52
N TRP A 696 35.32 3.76 -1.56
CA TRP A 696 34.35 2.69 -1.42
C TRP A 696 32.98 3.20 -1.00
N MET A 697 32.91 4.22 -0.16
CA MET A 697 31.63 4.88 0.14
C MET A 697 31.06 5.55 -1.11
N ALA A 698 31.86 6.37 -1.80
CA ALA A 698 31.40 7.13 -2.96
C ALA A 698 30.90 6.20 -4.07
N GLU A 699 31.67 5.16 -4.32
CA GLU A 699 31.34 4.06 -5.22
C GLU A 699 30.03 3.37 -4.84
N ALA A 700 29.87 2.97 -3.58
CA ALA A 700 28.66 2.31 -3.10
C ALA A 700 27.42 3.18 -3.33
N ALA A 701 27.52 4.46 -3.00
CA ALA A 701 26.44 5.41 -3.21
C ALA A 701 26.10 5.59 -4.71
N ILE A 702 27.11 5.72 -5.58
CA ILE A 702 26.93 5.85 -7.03
C ILE A 702 26.29 4.57 -7.61
N ALA A 703 26.80 3.40 -7.26
CA ALA A 703 26.34 2.12 -7.78
C ALA A 703 24.87 1.83 -7.41
N ILE A 704 24.42 2.31 -6.26
CA ILE A 704 23.02 2.18 -5.81
C ILE A 704 22.11 3.24 -6.47
N ALA A 705 22.55 4.50 -6.51
CA ALA A 705 21.67 5.62 -6.86
C ALA A 705 21.58 5.93 -8.36
N TYR A 706 22.64 5.69 -9.14
CA TYR A 706 22.67 6.03 -10.56
C TYR A 706 21.74 5.14 -11.40
N PRO A 707 21.63 3.82 -11.17
CA PRO A 707 20.77 2.97 -11.97
C PRO A 707 19.26 3.08 -11.69
N GLU A 708 18.48 2.84 -12.75
CA GLU A 708 17.03 2.73 -12.69
C GLU A 708 16.60 1.55 -11.81
N PRO A 709 15.43 1.60 -11.14
CA PRO A 709 15.06 0.61 -10.11
C PRO A 709 15.01 -0.84 -10.62
N TRP A 710 14.69 -1.04 -11.91
CA TRP A 710 14.65 -2.36 -12.55
C TRP A 710 15.99 -2.87 -13.09
N ASN A 711 17.07 -2.08 -12.97
CA ASN A 711 18.38 -2.41 -13.52
C ASN A 711 19.50 -2.34 -12.46
N ARG A 712 19.15 -2.17 -11.19
CA ARG A 712 20.11 -1.98 -10.08
C ARG A 712 20.92 -3.24 -9.80
N GLY A 713 20.29 -4.40 -9.66
CA GLY A 713 20.98 -5.68 -9.43
C GLY A 713 21.93 -6.04 -10.58
N LYS A 714 21.53 -5.82 -11.83
CA LYS A 714 22.37 -6.02 -13.02
C LYS A 714 23.51 -5.02 -13.08
N ALA A 715 23.25 -3.74 -12.79
CA ALA A 715 24.29 -2.73 -12.69
C ALA A 715 25.30 -3.07 -11.59
N LEU A 716 24.84 -3.55 -10.43
CA LEU A 716 25.68 -4.01 -9.33
C LEU A 716 26.60 -5.17 -9.77
N GLY A 717 26.04 -6.20 -10.41
CA GLY A 717 26.81 -7.32 -10.94
C GLY A 717 27.82 -6.92 -12.02
N TYR A 718 27.40 -6.04 -12.93
CA TYR A 718 28.24 -5.55 -14.03
C TYR A 718 29.41 -4.68 -13.52
N TRP A 719 29.17 -3.72 -12.63
CA TRP A 719 30.26 -2.90 -12.07
C TRP A 719 31.24 -3.76 -11.24
N LEU A 720 30.74 -4.69 -10.40
CA LEU A 720 31.60 -5.58 -9.61
C LEU A 720 32.50 -6.48 -10.48
N THR A 721 32.09 -6.74 -11.72
CA THR A 721 32.91 -7.49 -12.67
C THR A 721 34.26 -6.81 -12.92
N TYR A 722 34.31 -5.48 -12.94
CA TYR A 722 35.55 -4.75 -13.16
C TYR A 722 36.52 -4.84 -11.97
N ARG A 723 36.00 -4.88 -10.74
CA ARG A 723 36.83 -5.15 -9.55
C ARG A 723 37.51 -6.51 -9.67
N LEU A 724 36.72 -7.55 -9.98
CA LEU A 724 37.22 -8.91 -10.12
C LEU A 724 38.10 -9.09 -11.37
N SER A 725 37.92 -8.25 -12.39
CA SER A 725 38.78 -8.25 -13.59
C SER A 725 40.24 -7.94 -13.24
N GLY A 726 40.50 -7.16 -12.18
CA GLY A 726 41.86 -6.97 -11.67
C GLY A 726 42.48 -8.28 -11.17
N GLN A 727 41.73 -9.06 -10.39
CA GLN A 727 42.15 -10.39 -9.95
C GLN A 727 42.39 -11.33 -11.14
N ILE A 728 41.48 -11.36 -12.12
CA ILE A 728 41.63 -12.17 -13.34
C ILE A 728 42.89 -11.77 -14.12
N LEU A 729 43.11 -10.47 -14.32
CA LEU A 729 44.26 -9.96 -15.04
C LEU A 729 45.58 -10.28 -14.32
N GLY A 730 45.64 -10.03 -13.00
CA GLY A 730 46.80 -10.36 -12.18
C GLY A 730 47.09 -11.86 -12.15
N GLY A 731 46.06 -12.69 -12.02
CA GLY A 731 46.15 -14.14 -12.10
C GLY A 731 46.67 -14.61 -13.46
N ALA A 732 46.13 -14.09 -14.56
CA ALA A 732 46.54 -14.44 -15.92
C ALA A 732 48.01 -14.06 -16.21
N ILE A 733 48.42 -12.83 -15.86
CA ILE A 733 49.80 -12.37 -16.01
C ILE A 733 50.74 -13.26 -15.20
N ASN A 734 50.40 -13.51 -13.93
CA ASN A 734 51.24 -14.31 -13.06
C ASN A 734 51.31 -15.79 -13.49
N LEU A 735 50.21 -16.33 -14.00
CA LEU A 735 50.14 -17.68 -14.56
C LEU A 735 51.02 -17.81 -15.81
N GLY A 736 50.92 -16.86 -16.74
CA GLY A 736 51.74 -16.85 -17.95
C GLY A 736 53.24 -16.72 -17.67
N LEU A 737 53.63 -15.92 -16.67
CA LEU A 737 55.04 -15.73 -16.30
C LEU A 737 55.64 -16.87 -15.47
N ASN A 738 54.83 -17.70 -14.82
CA ASN A 738 55.28 -18.74 -13.90
C ASN A 738 54.75 -20.15 -14.24
N ALA A 739 54.20 -20.36 -15.43
CA ALA A 739 53.69 -21.67 -15.86
C ALA A 739 54.78 -22.76 -15.78
N ASP A 740 56.03 -22.40 -16.05
CA ASP A 740 57.18 -23.31 -16.13
C ASP A 740 58.05 -23.34 -14.85
N ARG A 741 57.67 -22.60 -13.79
CA ARG A 741 58.42 -22.52 -12.52
C ARG A 741 57.71 -23.30 -11.41
N ASN A 742 58.36 -24.33 -10.88
CA ASN A 742 57.78 -25.26 -9.90
C ASN A 742 58.29 -25.08 -8.47
N GLU A 743 58.93 -23.95 -8.15
CA GLU A 743 59.51 -23.67 -6.84
C GLU A 743 58.73 -22.55 -6.10
N ALA A 744 58.84 -22.52 -4.76
CA ALA A 744 58.28 -21.45 -3.93
C ALA A 744 59.10 -20.16 -4.05
N GLY A 745 58.47 -19.01 -4.33
CA GLY A 745 59.18 -17.73 -4.49
C GLY A 745 58.29 -16.49 -4.59
N LYS A 746 58.92 -15.30 -4.59
CA LYS A 746 58.27 -13.98 -4.71
C LYS A 746 57.93 -13.63 -6.17
N VAL A 747 56.88 -12.83 -6.38
CA VAL A 747 56.48 -12.35 -7.73
C VAL A 747 57.51 -11.34 -8.26
N SER A 748 57.68 -11.30 -9.59
CA SER A 748 58.59 -10.37 -10.28
C SER A 748 58.24 -8.90 -10.02
N TYR A 749 59.25 -8.06 -9.78
CA TYR A 749 59.06 -6.62 -9.54
C TYR A 749 58.44 -5.89 -10.74
N THR A 750 58.63 -6.40 -11.96
CA THR A 750 58.07 -5.82 -13.20
C THR A 750 56.54 -5.79 -13.18
N VAL A 751 55.91 -6.76 -12.50
CA VAL A 751 54.45 -6.81 -12.36
C VAL A 751 53.93 -5.60 -11.57
N PHE A 752 54.66 -5.15 -10.54
CA PHE A 752 54.25 -3.99 -9.75
C PHE A 752 54.37 -2.67 -10.52
N LEU A 753 55.31 -2.53 -11.47
CA LEU A 753 55.39 -1.33 -12.32
C LEU A 753 54.14 -1.17 -13.18
N VAL A 754 53.61 -2.28 -13.70
CA VAL A 754 52.34 -2.29 -14.46
C VAL A 754 51.17 -1.91 -13.55
N PHE A 755 51.12 -2.46 -12.33
CA PHE A 755 50.08 -2.13 -11.36
C PHE A 755 50.09 -0.66 -10.94
N ILE A 756 51.27 -0.07 -10.72
CA ILE A 756 51.43 1.36 -10.40
C ILE A 756 50.90 2.22 -11.55
N ALA A 757 51.27 1.89 -12.80
CA ALA A 757 50.80 2.64 -13.98
C ALA A 757 49.27 2.58 -14.12
N LEU A 758 48.67 1.41 -13.93
CA LEU A 758 47.21 1.23 -13.97
C LEU A 758 46.50 1.99 -12.83
N GLN A 759 47.06 1.99 -11.62
CA GLN A 759 46.50 2.72 -10.48
C GLN A 759 46.65 4.25 -10.63
N ALA A 760 47.76 4.72 -11.20
CA ALA A 760 47.99 6.14 -11.45
C ALA A 760 47.00 6.73 -12.47
N ALA A 761 46.39 5.90 -13.32
CA ALA A 761 45.32 6.33 -14.24
C ALA A 761 43.97 6.57 -13.53
N GLY A 762 43.76 5.99 -12.34
CA GLY A 762 42.46 6.01 -11.63
C GLY A 762 41.82 7.40 -11.46
N PRO A 763 42.54 8.43 -10.98
CA PRO A 763 41.99 9.77 -10.83
C PRO A 763 41.48 10.36 -12.16
N PHE A 764 42.19 10.07 -13.26
CA PHE A 764 41.82 10.55 -14.60
C PHE A 764 40.59 9.82 -15.15
N VAL A 765 40.44 8.54 -14.84
CA VAL A 765 39.22 7.79 -15.16
C VAL A 765 38.03 8.35 -14.38
N ALA A 766 38.20 8.64 -13.09
CA ALA A 766 37.14 9.20 -12.25
C ALA A 766 36.67 10.60 -12.72
N LEU A 767 37.53 11.37 -13.40
CA LEU A 767 37.14 12.65 -14.03
C LEU A 767 36.09 12.48 -15.14
N LEU A 768 35.99 11.31 -15.77
CA LEU A 768 35.01 11.04 -16.82
C LEU A 768 33.61 10.77 -16.26
N LEU A 769 33.46 10.55 -14.95
CA LEU A 769 32.17 10.32 -14.33
C LEU A 769 31.30 11.59 -14.45
N SER A 770 30.03 11.43 -14.83
CA SER A 770 29.07 12.53 -14.78
C SER A 770 28.79 12.92 -13.33
N LYS A 771 28.55 14.21 -13.06
CA LYS A 771 27.99 14.62 -11.77
C LYS A 771 26.55 14.08 -11.65
N PRO A 772 26.03 13.84 -10.42
CA PRO A 772 24.68 13.28 -10.24
C PRO A 772 23.58 13.99 -11.04
N ASP A 773 23.58 15.33 -11.02
CA ASP A 773 22.64 16.19 -11.73
C ASP A 773 22.74 16.11 -13.26
N GLN A 774 23.87 15.59 -13.77
CA GLN A 774 24.13 15.41 -15.20
C GLN A 774 23.81 14.00 -15.71
N VAL A 775 23.53 13.04 -14.82
CA VAL A 775 23.19 11.67 -15.20
C VAL A 775 21.80 11.65 -15.82
N GLU A 776 21.69 11.00 -16.98
CA GLU A 776 20.44 10.82 -17.70
C GLU A 776 20.01 9.35 -17.58
N ARG A 777 18.95 9.12 -16.79
CA ARG A 777 18.31 7.80 -16.66
C ARG A 777 17.23 7.64 -17.71
N LYS A 778 17.01 6.40 -18.16
CA LYS A 778 15.99 6.10 -19.18
C LYS A 778 14.56 6.30 -18.67
N ASP A 779 14.39 6.38 -17.34
CA ASP A 779 13.12 6.62 -16.66
C ASP A 779 12.80 8.11 -16.44
N GLY A 780 13.66 9.02 -16.89
CA GLY A 780 13.47 10.46 -16.77
C GLY A 780 13.74 11.04 -15.38
N VAL A 781 14.00 10.19 -14.37
CA VAL A 781 14.23 10.62 -12.98
C VAL A 781 15.67 11.12 -12.83
N LYS A 782 15.83 12.32 -12.26
CA LYS A 782 17.15 12.88 -11.97
C LYS A 782 17.77 12.21 -10.74
N VAL A 783 19.07 11.96 -10.79
CA VAL A 783 19.84 11.45 -9.66
C VAL A 783 20.25 12.61 -8.76
N ARG A 784 19.90 12.59 -7.47
CA ARG A 784 20.45 13.51 -6.47
C ARG A 784 21.31 12.70 -5.49
N LEU A 785 22.52 13.20 -5.26
CA LEU A 785 23.51 12.61 -4.35
C LEU A 785 24.32 13.77 -3.79
N SER A 786 23.63 14.62 -3.02
CA SER A 786 24.19 15.78 -2.33
C SER A 786 23.95 15.63 -0.83
N ILE A 787 24.76 16.32 -0.04
CA ILE A 787 24.61 16.44 1.41
C ILE A 787 24.57 17.93 1.70
N ASP A 788 23.42 18.43 2.08
CA ASP A 788 23.17 19.87 2.23
C ASP A 788 23.27 20.33 3.69
N GLN A 789 23.34 19.38 4.64
CA GLN A 789 23.38 19.60 6.07
C GLN A 789 24.82 19.70 6.61
N LEU A 790 25.00 20.37 7.76
CA LEU A 790 26.32 20.65 8.33
C LEU A 790 27.05 19.36 8.74
N PRO A 791 28.40 19.31 8.68
CA PRO A 791 29.18 18.12 9.00
C PRO A 791 28.86 17.49 10.37
N GLY A 792 28.63 18.31 11.41
CA GLY A 792 28.29 17.81 12.74
C GLY A 792 26.94 17.09 12.78
N PHE A 793 25.96 17.57 12.01
CA PHE A 793 24.66 16.92 11.87
C PHE A 793 24.80 15.60 11.12
N GLU A 794 25.57 15.58 10.03
CA GLU A 794 25.78 14.37 9.23
C GLU A 794 26.45 13.24 9.99
N LEU A 795 27.47 13.57 10.80
CA LEU A 795 28.13 12.58 11.64
C LEU A 795 27.18 12.06 12.74
N LYS A 796 26.34 12.93 13.31
CA LYS A 796 25.33 12.53 14.30
C LYS A 796 24.28 11.61 13.68
N GLU A 797 23.78 11.93 12.50
CA GLU A 797 22.78 11.12 11.80
C GLU A 797 23.37 9.78 11.33
N THR A 798 24.61 9.78 10.84
CA THR A 798 25.33 8.55 10.50
C THR A 798 25.50 7.66 11.74
N ALA A 799 25.86 8.21 12.89
CA ALA A 799 25.87 7.49 14.17
C ALA A 799 24.47 6.96 14.55
N ARG A 800 23.43 7.79 14.45
CA ARG A 800 22.06 7.40 14.76
C ARG A 800 21.63 6.19 13.93
N LEU A 801 21.91 6.20 12.62
CA LEU A 801 21.59 5.11 11.72
C LEU A 801 22.33 3.81 12.08
N PHE A 802 23.58 3.88 12.54
CA PHE A 802 24.33 2.72 13.03
C PHE A 802 23.63 2.04 14.22
N PHE A 803 23.12 2.83 15.17
CA PHE A 803 22.42 2.33 16.35
C PHE A 803 20.96 1.94 16.11
N THR A 804 20.46 2.04 14.88
CA THR A 804 19.13 1.53 14.56
C THR A 804 19.09 0.01 14.72
N LYS A 805 17.97 -0.50 15.26
CA LYS A 805 17.74 -1.95 15.42
C LYS A 805 17.99 -2.71 14.12
N LYS A 806 17.57 -2.17 12.97
CA LYS A 806 17.73 -2.82 11.67
C LYS A 806 19.20 -2.95 11.26
N PHE A 807 20.02 -1.92 11.46
CA PHE A 807 21.43 -1.97 11.09
C PHE A 807 22.23 -2.87 12.06
N LEU A 808 22.00 -2.73 13.37
CA LEU A 808 22.66 -3.56 14.38
C LEU A 808 22.44 -5.07 14.17
N LEU A 809 21.23 -5.47 13.77
CA LEU A 809 20.90 -6.87 13.50
C LEU A 809 21.66 -7.47 12.31
N ILE A 810 22.18 -6.66 11.37
CA ILE A 810 22.94 -7.16 10.22
C ILE A 810 24.46 -7.00 10.38
N VAL A 811 24.97 -6.39 11.45
CA VAL A 811 26.42 -6.18 11.66
C VAL A 811 27.22 -7.48 11.63
N LEU A 812 26.73 -8.55 12.26
CA LEU A 812 27.40 -9.86 12.24
C LEU A 812 27.33 -10.52 10.86
N PHE A 813 26.26 -10.26 10.11
CA PHE A 813 26.09 -10.79 8.76
C PHE A 813 27.00 -10.08 7.74
N ILE A 814 27.19 -8.77 7.91
CA ILE A 814 28.24 -8.01 7.25
C ILE A 814 29.61 -8.61 7.61
N GLY A 815 29.83 -8.86 8.91
CA GLY A 815 31.08 -9.41 9.41
C GLY A 815 31.48 -10.74 8.79
N GLN A 816 30.61 -11.76 8.84
CA GLN A 816 30.93 -13.08 8.26
C GLN A 816 31.22 -13.02 6.75
N ALA A 817 30.54 -12.11 6.05
CA ALA A 817 30.69 -11.96 4.61
C ALA A 817 32.11 -11.53 4.26
N VAL A 818 32.62 -10.47 4.91
CA VAL A 818 33.93 -9.89 4.55
C VAL A 818 35.09 -10.48 5.33
N PHE A 819 34.84 -11.04 6.51
CA PHE A 819 35.86 -11.75 7.27
C PHE A 819 36.41 -12.95 6.48
N ALA A 820 35.58 -13.59 5.65
CA ALA A 820 35.97 -14.69 4.78
C ALA A 820 37.16 -14.36 3.83
N GLU A 821 37.34 -13.10 3.46
CA GLU A 821 38.34 -12.67 2.46
C GLU A 821 39.77 -13.09 2.82
N SER A 822 40.23 -12.71 4.01
CA SER A 822 41.59 -13.06 4.43
C SER A 822 41.74 -14.59 4.61
N VAL A 823 40.65 -15.27 4.98
CA VAL A 823 40.64 -16.72 5.24
C VAL A 823 40.89 -17.50 3.95
N PHE A 824 40.16 -17.24 2.87
CA PHE A 824 40.36 -17.99 1.64
C PHE A 824 41.66 -17.61 0.91
N PHE A 825 42.14 -16.36 1.02
CA PHE A 825 43.45 -16.00 0.48
C PHE A 825 44.60 -16.64 1.27
N THR A 826 44.48 -16.71 2.60
CA THR A 826 45.48 -17.38 3.44
C THR A 826 45.47 -18.90 3.22
N TYR A 827 44.28 -19.50 3.08
CA TYR A 827 44.12 -20.89 2.67
C TYR A 827 44.84 -21.19 1.35
N LEU A 828 44.63 -20.33 0.34
CA LEU A 828 45.32 -20.45 -0.94
C LEU A 828 46.84 -20.28 -0.79
N ALA A 829 47.30 -19.35 0.05
CA ALA A 829 48.71 -19.06 0.27
C ALA A 829 49.47 -20.18 0.98
N LEU A 830 48.86 -20.82 1.98
CA LEU A 830 49.51 -21.84 2.83
C LEU A 830 49.60 -23.20 2.16
N TRP A 831 48.54 -23.61 1.45
CA TRP A 831 48.36 -25.01 1.06
C TRP A 831 48.65 -25.29 -0.42
N PHE A 832 48.98 -24.27 -1.23
CA PHE A 832 49.14 -24.42 -2.69
C PHE A 832 50.44 -23.81 -3.24
N SER A 833 50.98 -24.45 -4.30
CA SER A 833 52.16 -23.98 -5.04
C SER A 833 51.90 -22.64 -5.75
N VAL A 834 52.94 -21.89 -6.12
CA VAL A 834 52.84 -20.57 -6.78
C VAL A 834 51.94 -20.61 -8.02
N ARG A 835 52.10 -21.64 -8.88
CA ARG A 835 51.29 -21.81 -10.09
C ARG A 835 49.83 -22.18 -9.79
N SER A 836 49.59 -23.02 -8.78
CA SER A 836 48.25 -23.30 -8.28
C SER A 836 47.55 -22.05 -7.72
N ARG A 837 48.30 -21.17 -7.05
CA ARG A 837 47.77 -19.88 -6.55
C ARG A 837 47.41 -18.93 -7.69
N ALA A 838 48.26 -18.85 -8.72
CA ALA A 838 47.97 -18.08 -9.92
C ALA A 838 46.70 -18.58 -10.64
N LEU A 839 46.56 -19.91 -10.77
CA LEU A 839 45.35 -20.54 -11.31
C LEU A 839 44.12 -20.25 -10.44
N GLY A 840 44.26 -20.33 -9.12
CA GLY A 840 43.21 -19.99 -8.15
C GLY A 840 42.73 -18.55 -8.32
N SER A 841 43.65 -17.60 -8.36
CA SER A 841 43.32 -16.19 -8.58
C SER A 841 42.54 -15.98 -9.89
N PHE A 842 43.00 -16.59 -10.99
CA PHE A 842 42.33 -16.49 -12.30
C PHE A 842 40.91 -17.10 -12.31
N LEU A 843 40.78 -18.37 -11.91
CA LEU A 843 39.49 -19.08 -11.94
C LEU A 843 38.51 -18.56 -10.88
N GLY A 844 39.02 -18.18 -9.71
CA GLY A 844 38.20 -17.60 -8.63
C GLY A 844 37.52 -16.32 -9.07
N GLY A 845 38.23 -15.45 -9.79
CA GLY A 845 37.65 -14.24 -10.39
C GLY A 845 36.53 -14.56 -11.39
N ILE A 846 36.73 -15.53 -12.29
CA ILE A 846 35.73 -15.93 -13.29
C ILE A 846 34.46 -16.46 -12.63
N VAL A 847 34.59 -17.39 -11.68
CA VAL A 847 33.44 -17.98 -10.98
C VAL A 847 32.67 -16.91 -10.21
N ALA A 848 33.38 -16.00 -9.53
CA ALA A 848 32.77 -14.89 -8.81
C ALA A 848 32.01 -13.94 -9.77
N VAL A 849 32.59 -13.58 -10.91
CA VAL A 849 31.92 -12.75 -11.94
C VAL A 849 30.61 -13.38 -12.41
N ILE A 850 30.65 -14.67 -12.74
CA ILE A 850 29.45 -15.40 -13.21
C ILE A 850 28.38 -15.41 -12.13
N GLY A 851 28.73 -15.82 -10.91
CA GLY A 851 27.79 -15.90 -9.79
C GLY A 851 27.17 -14.55 -9.43
N GLY A 852 27.98 -13.49 -9.39
CA GLY A 852 27.52 -12.13 -9.11
C GLY A 852 26.52 -11.62 -10.15
N ASN A 853 26.79 -11.82 -11.45
CA ASN A 853 25.86 -11.40 -12.50
C ASN A 853 24.56 -12.22 -12.50
N VAL A 854 24.63 -13.52 -12.19
CA VAL A 854 23.44 -14.36 -12.03
C VAL A 854 22.57 -13.86 -10.88
N LEU A 855 23.15 -13.60 -9.71
CA LEU A 855 22.42 -13.05 -8.56
C LEU A 855 21.85 -11.67 -8.86
N GLY A 856 22.64 -10.78 -9.49
CA GLY A 856 22.19 -9.45 -9.91
C GLY A 856 20.99 -9.51 -10.85
N SER A 857 21.02 -10.41 -11.85
CA SER A 857 19.89 -10.62 -12.75
C SER A 857 18.66 -11.23 -12.06
N TRP A 858 18.84 -12.05 -11.01
CA TRP A 858 17.75 -12.59 -10.22
C TRP A 858 17.07 -11.51 -9.36
N LEU A 859 17.87 -10.67 -8.70
CA LEU A 859 17.38 -9.59 -7.85
C LEU A 859 16.58 -8.55 -8.64
N ASP A 860 16.88 -8.33 -9.92
CA ASP A 860 16.13 -7.42 -10.81
C ASP A 860 14.90 -8.03 -11.48
N ARG A 861 14.54 -9.28 -11.18
CA ARG A 861 13.42 -9.96 -11.84
C ARG A 861 12.07 -9.43 -11.34
N THR A 862 11.57 -8.36 -11.95
CA THR A 862 10.33 -7.65 -11.56
C THR A 862 9.07 -8.53 -11.56
N LYS A 863 9.02 -9.57 -12.40
CA LYS A 863 7.92 -10.56 -12.40
C LYS A 863 7.77 -11.35 -11.09
N VAL A 864 8.76 -11.31 -10.21
CA VAL A 864 8.77 -12.02 -8.93
C VAL A 864 8.73 -10.98 -7.81
N SER A 865 7.85 -11.18 -6.82
CA SER A 865 7.72 -10.22 -5.72
C SER A 865 9.05 -10.03 -4.97
N LEU A 866 9.27 -8.82 -4.44
CA LEU A 866 10.47 -8.49 -3.67
C LEU A 866 10.67 -9.47 -2.50
N ARG A 867 9.59 -9.83 -1.82
CA ARG A 867 9.58 -10.80 -0.72
C ARG A 867 10.18 -12.14 -1.12
N ILE A 868 9.80 -12.68 -2.28
CA ILE A 868 10.32 -13.97 -2.76
C ILE A 868 11.79 -13.83 -3.18
N ARG A 869 12.15 -12.78 -3.92
CA ARG A 869 13.53 -12.55 -4.37
C ARG A 869 14.50 -12.43 -3.19
N THR A 870 14.17 -11.64 -2.18
CA THR A 870 15.01 -11.46 -0.98
C THR A 870 15.20 -12.77 -0.22
N ARG A 871 14.09 -13.47 0.06
CA ARG A 871 14.12 -14.69 0.90
C ARG A 871 14.79 -15.87 0.20
N SER A 872 14.51 -16.06 -1.09
CA SER A 872 15.16 -17.10 -1.90
C SER A 872 16.66 -16.86 -2.02
N SER A 873 17.08 -15.61 -2.26
CA SER A 873 18.50 -15.24 -2.33
C SER A 873 19.21 -15.51 -1.00
N PHE A 874 18.62 -15.07 0.12
CA PHE A 874 19.17 -15.32 1.45
C PHE A 874 19.28 -16.81 1.77
N ALA A 875 18.23 -17.58 1.52
CA ALA A 875 18.23 -19.02 1.78
C ALA A 875 19.29 -19.75 0.95
N VAL A 876 19.38 -19.48 -0.36
CA VAL A 876 20.36 -20.10 -1.25
C VAL A 876 21.79 -19.74 -0.82
N ILE A 877 22.07 -18.46 -0.56
CA ILE A 877 23.39 -18.00 -0.13
C ILE A 877 23.77 -18.65 1.20
N ALA A 878 22.89 -18.60 2.20
CA ALA A 878 23.15 -19.15 3.52
C ALA A 878 23.41 -20.66 3.48
N THR A 879 22.57 -21.44 2.76
CA THR A 879 22.73 -22.89 2.66
C THR A 879 24.02 -23.28 1.94
N LEU A 880 24.35 -22.63 0.82
CA LEU A 880 25.58 -22.92 0.09
C LEU A 880 26.83 -22.62 0.94
N GLN A 881 26.84 -21.47 1.63
CA GLN A 881 27.93 -21.12 2.52
C GLN A 881 28.11 -22.13 3.66
N GLY A 882 27.02 -22.58 4.29
CA GLY A 882 27.10 -23.60 5.33
C GLY A 882 27.79 -24.87 4.84
N GLY A 883 27.42 -25.34 3.65
CA GLY A 883 28.07 -26.50 3.01
C GLY A 883 29.56 -26.28 2.75
N TRP A 884 29.95 -25.10 2.24
CA TRP A 884 31.34 -24.79 1.94
C TRP A 884 32.19 -24.61 3.21
N TRP A 885 31.65 -24.02 4.28
CA TRP A 885 32.37 -23.90 5.54
C TRP A 885 32.57 -25.24 6.25
N ILE A 886 31.58 -26.15 6.18
CA ILE A 886 31.74 -27.53 6.65
C ILE A 886 32.88 -28.22 5.89
N TRP A 887 32.87 -28.11 4.55
CA TRP A 887 33.91 -28.71 3.73
C TRP A 887 35.30 -28.12 4.01
N ALA A 888 35.40 -26.79 4.10
CA ALA A 888 36.65 -26.11 4.44
C ALA A 888 37.18 -26.53 5.81
N THR A 889 36.30 -26.64 6.82
CA THR A 889 36.63 -27.09 8.18
C THR A 889 37.27 -28.48 8.14
N ILE A 890 36.63 -29.45 7.46
CA ILE A 890 37.16 -30.82 7.32
C ILE A 890 38.56 -30.83 6.70
N LEU A 891 38.77 -30.02 5.65
CA LEU A 891 40.06 -29.97 4.96
C LEU A 891 41.16 -29.37 5.82
N VAL A 892 40.93 -28.20 6.43
CA VAL A 892 41.98 -27.54 7.23
C VAL A 892 42.32 -28.31 8.49
N SER A 893 41.36 -29.03 9.10
CA SER A 893 41.66 -29.96 10.19
C SER A 893 42.64 -31.05 9.75
N ARG A 894 42.42 -31.64 8.57
CA ARG A 894 43.31 -32.67 8.01
C ARG A 894 44.67 -32.10 7.58
N PHE A 895 44.69 -30.91 6.98
CA PHE A 895 45.91 -30.27 6.51
C PHE A 895 46.83 -29.88 7.66
N ARG A 896 46.27 -29.55 8.83
CA ARG A 896 47.06 -29.28 10.04
C ARG A 896 47.92 -30.47 10.46
N GLU A 897 47.41 -31.69 10.30
CA GLU A 897 48.12 -32.93 10.59
C GLU A 897 49.10 -33.33 9.48
N THR A 898 48.64 -33.26 8.22
CA THR A 898 49.36 -33.80 7.06
C THR A 898 50.35 -32.82 6.40
N ARG A 899 50.23 -31.53 6.69
CA ARG A 899 51.05 -30.43 6.15
C ARG A 899 51.28 -30.51 4.62
N PRO A 900 50.21 -30.64 3.80
CA PRO A 900 50.38 -30.82 2.36
C PRO A 900 50.76 -29.51 1.67
N THR A 901 51.36 -29.62 0.49
CA THR A 901 51.47 -28.51 -0.47
C THR A 901 50.98 -29.00 -1.82
N TYR A 902 49.78 -28.56 -2.22
CA TYR A 902 49.14 -29.03 -3.45
C TYR A 902 49.61 -28.23 -4.66
N ASP A 903 50.13 -28.98 -5.62
CA ASP A 903 50.36 -28.52 -6.97
C ASP A 903 49.20 -28.97 -7.89
N TRP A 904 49.00 -28.34 -9.05
CA TRP A 904 47.91 -28.69 -9.97
C TRP A 904 47.96 -30.13 -10.50
N ALA A 905 49.09 -30.80 -10.35
CA ALA A 905 49.33 -32.18 -10.75
C ALA A 905 49.30 -33.14 -9.53
N SER A 906 49.15 -32.62 -8.32
CA SER A 906 49.06 -33.41 -7.10
C SER A 906 47.74 -34.16 -7.03
N GLU A 907 47.80 -35.42 -6.58
CA GLU A 907 46.61 -36.19 -6.21
C GLU A 907 45.87 -35.46 -5.07
N GLY A 908 44.55 -35.29 -5.20
CA GLY A 908 43.74 -34.52 -4.23
C GLY A 908 43.71 -32.99 -4.45
N PHE A 909 44.41 -32.46 -5.47
CA PHE A 909 44.34 -31.04 -5.83
C PHE A 909 42.89 -30.59 -6.07
N GLY A 910 42.13 -31.31 -6.89
CA GLY A 910 40.79 -30.90 -7.33
C GLY A 910 39.82 -30.64 -6.17
N HIS A 911 39.74 -31.56 -5.20
CA HIS A 911 38.84 -31.39 -4.05
C HIS A 911 39.28 -30.27 -3.11
N SER A 912 40.60 -30.05 -2.98
CA SER A 912 41.16 -29.02 -2.10
C SER A 912 41.03 -27.63 -2.72
N PHE A 913 41.20 -27.56 -4.04
CA PHE A 913 41.13 -26.33 -4.82
C PHE A 913 39.70 -25.86 -5.06
N ALA A 914 38.75 -26.78 -5.25
CA ALA A 914 37.33 -26.43 -5.45
C ALA A 914 36.75 -25.62 -4.27
N VAL A 915 37.12 -25.95 -3.03
CA VAL A 915 36.69 -25.20 -1.84
C VAL A 915 37.10 -23.73 -1.93
N PHE A 916 38.32 -23.44 -2.39
CA PHE A 916 38.77 -22.06 -2.57
C PHE A 916 37.89 -21.30 -3.57
N LEU A 917 37.55 -21.92 -4.70
CA LEU A 917 36.67 -21.30 -5.72
C LEU A 917 35.28 -21.02 -5.16
N PHE A 918 34.73 -21.96 -4.40
CA PHE A 918 33.42 -21.82 -3.78
C PHE A 918 33.39 -20.77 -2.65
N LEU A 919 34.43 -20.68 -1.83
CA LEU A 919 34.54 -19.61 -0.82
C LEU A 919 34.66 -18.23 -1.49
N THR A 920 35.40 -18.13 -2.60
CA THR A 920 35.50 -16.91 -3.40
C THR A 920 34.14 -16.51 -3.99
N LEU A 921 33.39 -17.49 -4.51
CA LEU A 921 32.01 -17.30 -4.97
C LEU A 921 31.10 -16.81 -3.83
N GLY A 922 31.19 -17.45 -2.66
CA GLY A 922 30.38 -17.10 -1.48
C GLY A 922 30.61 -15.68 -1.00
N PHE A 923 31.88 -15.23 -0.98
CA PHE A 923 32.21 -13.84 -0.71
C PHE A 923 31.52 -12.90 -1.69
N GLN A 924 31.63 -13.17 -2.99
CA GLN A 924 31.04 -12.32 -4.02
C GLN A 924 29.50 -12.23 -3.94
N LEU A 925 28.83 -13.35 -3.67
CA LEU A 925 27.37 -13.40 -3.52
C LEU A 925 26.91 -12.61 -2.30
N ASN A 926 27.58 -12.76 -1.16
CA ASN A 926 27.25 -11.99 0.05
C ASN A 926 27.51 -10.51 -0.16
N TYR A 927 28.64 -10.18 -0.77
CA TYR A 927 29.02 -8.79 -1.02
C TYR A 927 27.93 -8.08 -1.83
N LEU A 928 27.50 -8.66 -2.97
CA LEU A 928 26.40 -8.11 -3.77
C LEU A 928 25.08 -8.06 -3.00
N PHE A 929 24.75 -9.12 -2.24
CA PHE A 929 23.52 -9.18 -1.47
C PHE A 929 23.49 -8.12 -0.34
N LEU A 930 24.64 -7.79 0.26
CA LEU A 930 24.74 -6.69 1.21
C LEU A 930 24.33 -5.38 0.54
N TYR A 931 24.90 -4.98 -0.60
CA TYR A 931 24.48 -3.76 -1.32
C TYR A 931 22.97 -3.69 -1.56
N PHE A 932 22.36 -4.84 -1.89
CA PHE A 932 20.91 -4.94 -2.00
C PHE A 932 20.18 -4.67 -0.67
N ILE A 933 20.71 -5.15 0.46
CA ILE A 933 20.14 -4.92 1.80
C ILE A 933 20.15 -3.45 2.19
N ILE A 934 21.31 -2.77 2.14
CA ILE A 934 21.38 -1.36 2.55
C ILE A 934 20.55 -0.45 1.66
N HIS A 935 20.42 -0.77 0.38
CA HIS A 935 19.48 -0.06 -0.49
C HIS A 935 18.04 -0.08 0.07
N HIS A 936 17.58 -1.24 0.52
CA HIS A 936 16.23 -1.40 1.08
C HIS A 936 16.09 -0.93 2.54
N LEU A 937 17.21 -0.60 3.19
CA LEU A 937 17.21 0.08 4.49
C LEU A 937 17.11 1.59 4.35
N ALA A 938 17.69 2.17 3.28
CA ALA A 938 17.65 3.60 3.02
C ALA A 938 16.25 4.07 2.59
N GLY A 939 15.70 5.06 3.29
CA GLY A 939 14.42 5.70 3.00
C GLY A 939 14.55 6.97 2.14
N THR A 940 15.73 7.60 2.06
CA THR A 940 16.01 8.80 1.25
C THR A 940 17.35 8.69 0.51
N GLN A 941 17.61 9.58 -0.47
CA GLN A 941 18.87 9.58 -1.22
C GLN A 941 20.08 9.96 -0.36
N ASP A 942 19.91 10.82 0.66
CA ASP A 942 20.96 11.15 1.63
C ASP A 942 21.29 9.95 2.52
N GLU A 943 20.27 9.17 2.92
CA GLU A 943 20.48 7.93 3.66
C GLU A 943 21.24 6.87 2.85
N ILE A 944 21.17 6.88 1.51
CA ILE A 944 22.00 6.00 0.68
C ILE A 944 23.49 6.29 0.93
N ILE A 945 23.89 7.56 1.02
CA ILE A 945 25.28 7.95 1.31
C ILE A 945 25.67 7.48 2.72
N ARG A 946 24.82 7.72 3.72
CA ARG A 946 25.08 7.34 5.12
C ARG A 946 25.15 5.83 5.30
N TYR A 947 24.20 5.07 4.76
CA TYR A 947 24.22 3.61 4.81
C TYR A 947 25.38 3.00 3.99
N SER A 948 25.79 3.64 2.90
CA SER A 948 27.00 3.25 2.16
C SER A 948 28.26 3.44 3.01
N ALA A 949 28.38 4.57 3.72
CA ALA A 949 29.46 4.83 4.66
C ALA A 949 29.48 3.80 5.80
N LEU A 950 28.31 3.52 6.40
CA LEU A 950 28.18 2.56 7.49
C LEU A 950 28.49 1.13 7.05
N LEU A 951 28.00 0.69 5.89
CA LEU A 951 28.32 -0.62 5.34
C LEU A 951 29.84 -0.74 5.19
N ARG A 952 30.46 0.16 4.42
CA ARG A 952 31.89 0.08 4.09
C ARG A 952 32.77 0.23 5.33
N GLY A 953 32.39 1.08 6.28
CA GLY A 953 33.07 1.21 7.57
C GLY A 953 32.99 -0.07 8.39
N THR A 954 31.79 -0.68 8.48
CA THR A 954 31.58 -1.95 9.20
C THR A 954 32.34 -3.10 8.55
N GLU A 955 32.32 -3.18 7.21
CA GLU A 955 33.08 -4.18 6.46
C GLU A 955 34.59 -4.03 6.71
N SER A 956 35.09 -2.79 6.66
CA SER A 956 36.50 -2.50 6.93
C SER A 956 36.89 -2.88 8.35
N ALA A 957 36.03 -2.66 9.35
CA ALA A 957 36.31 -3.05 10.73
C ALA A 957 36.50 -4.58 10.85
N TRP A 958 35.61 -5.35 10.22
CA TRP A 958 35.71 -6.81 10.21
C TRP A 958 36.89 -7.32 9.39
N GLN A 959 37.24 -6.67 8.27
CA GLN A 959 38.43 -7.01 7.49
C GLN A 959 39.71 -6.70 8.26
N ALA A 960 39.78 -5.58 8.99
CA ALA A 960 40.92 -5.25 9.85
C ALA A 960 41.15 -6.34 10.91
N VAL A 961 40.07 -6.78 11.57
CA VAL A 961 40.11 -7.89 12.53
C VAL A 961 40.56 -9.18 11.82
N SER A 962 39.97 -9.49 10.66
CA SER A 962 40.27 -10.70 9.89
C SER A 962 41.74 -10.80 9.49
N TYR A 963 42.29 -9.78 8.82
CA TYR A 963 43.72 -9.75 8.44
C TYR A 963 44.65 -9.67 9.65
N GLY A 964 44.25 -8.95 10.70
CA GLY A 964 45.00 -8.83 11.95
C GLY A 964 45.17 -10.17 12.65
N ILE A 965 44.09 -10.90 12.91
CA ILE A 965 44.17 -12.18 13.63
C ILE A 965 44.71 -13.32 12.75
N THR A 966 44.45 -13.29 11.45
CA THR A 966 45.00 -14.27 10.48
C THR A 966 46.51 -14.11 10.28
N SER A 967 47.13 -13.05 10.82
CA SER A 967 48.59 -12.97 10.95
C SER A 967 49.18 -13.93 11.99
N LEU A 968 48.36 -14.48 12.89
CA LEU A 968 48.76 -15.47 13.88
C LEU A 968 48.78 -16.88 13.27
N PRO A 969 49.83 -17.69 13.48
CA PRO A 969 49.97 -19.01 12.85
C PRO A 969 48.76 -19.93 13.04
N LEU A 970 48.22 -20.02 14.26
CA LEU A 970 47.07 -20.89 14.55
C LEU A 970 45.80 -20.45 13.80
N PHE A 971 45.57 -19.14 13.69
CA PHE A 971 44.43 -18.60 12.95
C PHE A 971 44.61 -18.75 11.44
N ALA A 972 45.83 -18.58 10.94
CA ALA A 972 46.16 -18.80 9.55
C ALA A 972 45.91 -20.25 9.11
N GLU A 973 46.26 -21.24 9.94
CA GLU A 973 46.14 -22.66 9.62
C GLU A 973 44.70 -23.19 9.72
N VAL A 974 44.00 -22.89 10.82
CA VAL A 974 42.67 -23.47 11.10
C VAL A 974 41.70 -22.48 11.75
N GLY A 975 42.18 -21.59 12.61
CA GLY A 975 41.31 -20.74 13.44
C GLY A 975 40.44 -19.78 12.63
N GLY A 976 40.93 -19.26 11.50
CA GLY A 976 40.16 -18.37 10.64
C GLY A 976 38.93 -19.03 10.02
N VAL A 977 39.06 -20.30 9.60
CA VAL A 977 37.94 -21.09 9.04
C VAL A 977 36.91 -21.39 10.13
N TYR A 978 37.34 -21.85 11.30
CA TYR A 978 36.43 -22.18 12.40
C TYR A 978 35.68 -20.95 12.91
N PHE A 979 36.40 -19.84 13.07
CA PHE A 979 35.82 -18.59 13.55
C PHE A 979 34.77 -18.05 12.57
N ASN A 980 35.08 -18.03 11.27
CA ASN A 980 34.12 -17.53 10.30
C ASN A 980 32.90 -18.45 10.14
N PHE A 981 33.08 -19.76 10.32
CA PHE A 981 31.95 -20.71 10.33
C PHE A 981 31.01 -20.47 11.52
N ALA A 982 31.57 -20.22 12.71
CA ALA A 982 30.79 -19.84 13.88
C ALA A 982 30.08 -18.49 13.68
N LEU A 983 30.79 -17.50 13.11
CA LEU A 983 30.25 -16.17 12.82
C LEU A 983 29.10 -16.25 11.80
N TRP A 984 29.24 -17.07 10.76
CA TRP A 984 28.16 -17.40 9.82
C TRP A 984 26.93 -17.90 10.56
N ALA A 985 27.05 -18.93 11.40
CA ALA A 985 25.92 -19.54 12.10
C ALA A 985 25.16 -18.54 13.00
N VAL A 986 25.89 -17.73 13.77
CA VAL A 986 25.30 -16.73 14.68
C VAL A 986 24.65 -15.58 13.91
N SER A 987 25.16 -15.23 12.73
CA SER A 987 24.65 -14.10 11.95
C SER A 987 23.30 -14.34 11.26
N LEU A 988 22.91 -15.59 11.00
CA LEU A 988 21.76 -15.91 10.16
C LEU A 988 20.43 -15.45 10.76
N PHE A 989 20.21 -15.72 12.05
CA PHE A 989 18.93 -15.39 12.70
C PHE A 989 18.71 -13.87 12.82
N PRO A 990 19.68 -13.07 13.31
CA PRO A 990 19.60 -11.62 13.29
C PRO A 990 19.35 -11.04 11.88
N ALA A 991 20.07 -11.53 10.87
CA ALA A 991 19.88 -11.08 9.48
C ALA A 991 18.45 -11.39 8.99
N TRP A 992 17.95 -12.59 9.27
CA TRP A 992 16.59 -12.99 8.89
C TRP A 992 15.51 -12.08 9.49
N LEU A 993 15.69 -11.60 10.73
CA LEU A 993 14.74 -10.69 11.37
C LEU A 993 14.56 -9.37 10.62
N VAL A 994 15.57 -8.94 9.87
CA VAL A 994 15.51 -7.74 9.02
C VAL A 994 14.94 -8.09 7.64
N LEU A 995 15.44 -9.16 7.04
CA LEU A 995 15.08 -9.56 5.67
C LEU A 995 13.63 -10.01 5.53
N LYS A 996 13.03 -10.57 6.60
CA LYS A 996 11.64 -11.04 6.56
C LYS A 996 10.64 -9.90 6.31
N ASP A 997 11.00 -8.67 6.69
CA ASP A 997 10.16 -7.47 6.60
C ASP A 997 10.20 -6.86 5.18
N PHE A 998 11.22 -7.21 4.37
CA PHE A 998 11.35 -6.67 3.01
C PHE A 998 10.21 -7.17 2.13
N GLY A 999 9.56 -6.23 1.43
CA GLY A 999 8.37 -6.51 0.62
C GLY A 999 7.09 -6.78 1.41
N SER A 1000 7.07 -6.51 2.73
CA SER A 1000 5.86 -6.58 3.58
C SER A 1000 5.27 -5.20 3.90
N ARG A 1001 5.90 -4.12 3.44
CA ARG A 1001 5.48 -2.71 3.52
C ARG A 1001 5.83 -2.02 2.18
N PRO A 1002 5.10 -0.98 1.74
CA PRO A 1002 5.55 -0.13 0.64
C PRO A 1002 6.93 0.45 0.97
N ALA A 1003 7.84 0.51 -0.01
CA ALA A 1003 9.13 1.17 0.19
C ALA A 1003 8.89 2.67 0.48
N PRO A 1004 9.62 3.29 1.43
CA PRO A 1004 9.54 4.74 1.61
C PRO A 1004 9.85 5.43 0.27
N SER A 1005 9.03 6.37 -0.14
CA SER A 1005 9.32 7.24 -1.28
C SER A 1005 10.60 8.02 -0.97
N LEU A 1006 11.62 7.90 -1.81
CA LEU A 1006 12.95 8.53 -1.67
C LEU A 1006 12.93 10.08 -1.72
N GLU A 1007 11.76 10.71 -1.62
CA GLU A 1007 11.49 12.12 -1.91
C GLU A 1007 10.91 12.91 -0.72
N SER A 1008 10.75 12.32 0.48
CA SER A 1008 10.30 13.08 1.64
C SER A 1008 11.43 13.98 2.20
N PRO A 1009 11.24 15.30 2.32
CA PRO A 1009 12.14 16.15 3.09
C PRO A 1009 12.15 15.74 4.56
N ILE A 1010 13.26 16.01 5.23
CA ILE A 1010 13.47 15.78 6.66
C ILE A 1010 12.36 16.51 7.45
N GLN A 1011 11.46 15.76 8.09
CA GLN A 1011 10.70 16.29 9.23
C GLN A 1011 11.69 16.52 10.36
N GLU A 1012 11.87 17.78 10.76
CA GLU A 1012 12.48 18.11 12.04
C GLU A 1012 11.67 17.41 13.13
N VAL A 1013 12.28 16.44 13.79
CA VAL A 1013 11.75 15.88 15.02
C VAL A 1013 11.91 16.96 16.07
N ASP A 1014 10.82 17.66 16.34
CA ASP A 1014 10.71 18.64 17.41
C ASP A 1014 10.96 17.91 18.74
N SER A 1015 12.19 18.01 19.24
CA SER A 1015 12.58 17.46 20.54
C SER A 1015 12.10 18.39 21.66
N GLN A 1016 10.79 18.63 21.72
CA GLN A 1016 10.11 19.29 22.83
C GLN A 1016 8.67 18.77 22.90
N ASN A 1017 8.48 17.65 23.59
CA ASN A 1017 7.31 17.35 24.44
C ASN A 1017 7.27 15.84 24.72
N ASP A 1018 8.09 15.41 25.69
CA ASP A 1018 7.78 14.24 26.49
C ASP A 1018 8.44 14.38 27.87
N VAL A 1019 7.85 15.29 28.66
CA VAL A 1019 7.97 15.26 30.13
C VAL A 1019 6.55 15.36 30.66
N SER A 1020 5.80 14.27 30.58
CA SER A 1020 4.63 14.09 31.41
C SER A 1020 5.08 13.72 32.81
N HIS A 1021 4.76 14.60 33.76
CA HIS A 1021 4.83 14.38 35.19
C HIS A 1021 4.33 12.98 35.61
N SER A 1022 5.22 12.18 36.19
CA SER A 1022 4.86 11.24 37.24
C SER A 1022 5.68 11.62 38.46
N GLY A 1023 5.02 12.24 39.44
CA GLY A 1023 5.61 12.45 40.75
C GLY A 1023 5.73 11.12 41.46
N GLU A 1024 6.92 10.82 41.97
CA GLU A 1024 7.11 10.29 43.32
C GLU A 1024 8.55 10.57 43.75
N GLU A 1025 8.66 11.13 44.95
CA GLU A 1025 9.89 11.50 45.64
C GLU A 1025 10.78 10.27 45.92
N SER A 1026 12.10 10.46 45.82
CA SER A 1026 13.01 10.41 46.98
C SER A 1026 14.45 10.08 46.55
N ASP A 1027 15.34 11.05 46.80
CA ASP A 1027 16.57 10.87 47.55
C ASP A 1027 17.56 9.75 47.14
N ILE A 1028 18.76 10.16 46.65
CA ILE A 1028 20.09 9.91 47.28
C ILE A 1028 21.24 10.00 46.26
N LYS A 1029 22.01 11.10 46.39
CA LYS A 1029 23.48 11.27 46.39
C LYS A 1029 24.38 10.56 45.35
N LYS A 1030 25.20 11.43 44.72
CA LYS A 1030 26.67 11.36 44.50
C LYS A 1030 27.23 10.09 43.84
N PHE A 1031 27.68 10.20 42.59
CA PHE A 1031 29.08 10.50 42.20
C PHE A 1031 29.17 10.81 40.71
#